data_AF-A0A3M0IC07-F1
#
_entry.id   AF-A0A3M0IC07-F1
#
_cell.length_a   1.000
_cell.length_b   1.000
_cell.length_c   1.000
_cell.angle_alpha   90.00
_cell.angle_beta   90.00
_cell.angle_gamma   90.00
#
_symmetry.space_group_name_H-M   'P 1'
#
loop_
_entity.id
_entity.type
_entity.pdbx_description
1 polymer ?
#
loop_
_entity_poly.entity_id
_entity_poly.type
_entity_poly.pdbx_seq_one_letter_code
_entity_poly.pdbx_strand_id
1 'polypeptide(L)'
;MAGGLGGADTGWAALGTDRSEVTGLTVEHRTDPLGVDAERPRFGWRTDSAVRGRRQLGYRIRVASAPDRLTGGRPDVWDSGRVASADSVAVPYGGPPLRAATRYHWTVTVWHEDGRSATAPPARFETGLLGTDGVTGWDGAQWITMAGKRPNSAGAPLLRRQTALTGRRVREARLYVSALGVYDAYVNGHRVTVPQGAGATDELLAPGWTNYDSRISYLTYDVTARVAGERQVTLAAVLGNGWYNSRVSEGSIYYAPAGNPLALKAKLLVRYADGTTQTVVTEAGDAWRATDQGPYRADDIYDGQTYDARRELPGWNANGFAAAGWAAVEEHGFAAAFPAAKLVAYPGDSARLMPEWDRRPRSVAVVTGVTGEAGSRNGRGRVVVDPARTVTDPERAATAEVTIGPGETAVFDLGQNLVGVPRYTLRGPEGTQVAFRFGEMLNDDSAGADGPAGSVYRANLRGAKATSTYILRGGGRAETHQDSLTFYGFRYVSVTATDRVTVTALTGRVATSAIRDIGSVGTDDDQVNQLISNVRWGQRGNYLWVPTDCPQRDERLGWTGDTQLFCNTGLYNADAVAFLSHFEENLIDSQRGYGLDGAQFTAVSPGNRYNAAAPVSGWADCGVIVPWTVWQMSGDRTIVDRSWDAMTRYLGWIRRTGGDSHAGQGALFADWLAPQSTGTQLISDVYYGYVTRLMAQMARATGRGREADAYDVLFAGIKRAFMAKYLVTDGGGLTVRSSLGGKPVNGPDPEDNSQTALLWVLKLGFYDTEAQRRGLVALLADNIGNDAAYKAAHPGSTRVQYAENTLAVGFLGVNVLAPVLTDEGRTDLAYRLVHQNAMPSWLYSVDNGATTVWERWNSYSEQDGFGPVEMNSFNHYSYGAIMEWMYESMAGIARDPDHPGFRHFFLRPHPDPTGRITRVAGSHLSPYGEIVSAWTVRDRTLHYRAAVPANTTATLRIPATGPDAVREGRTPLSRVSGVEFAGFADGTANYRLPSGRYELTAAQG
;
A
#
# COMPACT_ATOMS: atom_id res chain seq x y z
N MET A 1 21.16 10.45 2.55
CA MET A 1 20.87 11.87 2.21
C MET A 1 19.41 12.14 2.51
N ALA A 2 19.16 12.92 3.56
CA ALA A 2 17.85 13.45 3.90
C ALA A 2 17.43 14.39 2.77
N GLY A 3 16.42 13.99 1.98
CA GLY A 3 15.67 14.94 1.17
C GLY A 3 15.06 15.93 2.15
N GLY A 4 15.52 17.18 2.09
CA GLY A 4 15.33 18.16 3.15
C GLY A 4 13.87 18.28 3.58
N LEU A 5 13.65 18.09 4.88
CA LEU A 5 12.50 18.61 5.62
C LEU A 5 12.57 20.15 5.76
N GLY A 6 13.17 20.83 4.78
CA GLY A 6 13.28 22.28 4.69
C GLY A 6 11.99 22.86 4.13
N GLY A 7 10.94 22.85 4.95
CA GLY A 7 9.63 23.40 4.58
C GLY A 7 8.86 23.94 5.77
N ALA A 8 9.54 24.50 6.78
CA ALA A 8 8.87 25.09 7.94
C ALA A 8 8.61 26.61 7.81
N ASP A 9 9.18 27.30 6.80
CA ASP A 9 9.22 28.77 6.80
C ASP A 9 8.98 29.47 5.46
N THR A 10 8.28 28.84 4.51
CA THR A 10 7.71 29.59 3.38
C THR A 10 6.33 30.09 3.79
N GLY A 11 6.18 31.42 3.93
CA GLY A 11 4.88 32.06 3.95
C GLY A 11 4.05 31.62 2.75
N TRP A 12 2.72 31.68 2.85
CA TRP A 12 1.83 31.33 1.73
C TRP A 12 2.30 32.03 0.46
N ALA A 13 2.66 31.27 -0.58
CA ALA A 13 2.96 31.86 -1.89
C ALA A 13 1.80 32.78 -2.28
N ALA A 14 2.13 34.04 -2.62
CA ALA A 14 1.16 35.05 -2.99
C ALA A 14 0.45 34.64 -4.30
N LEU A 15 -0.71 33.98 -4.17
CA LEU A 15 -1.62 33.77 -5.29
C LEU A 15 -2.21 35.13 -5.69
N GLY A 16 -2.27 35.38 -7.01
CA GLY A 16 -2.93 36.57 -7.57
C GLY A 16 -4.37 36.70 -7.04
N THR A 17 -4.73 37.90 -6.63
CA THR A 17 -5.74 38.21 -5.60
C THR A 17 -7.21 38.00 -5.96
N ASP A 18 -7.59 37.23 -6.99
CA ASP A 18 -9.02 37.04 -7.31
C ASP A 18 -9.39 35.88 -8.28
N ARG A 19 -8.45 34.99 -8.61
CA ARG A 19 -8.66 33.94 -9.63
C ARG A 19 -8.88 32.55 -9.00
N SER A 20 -9.84 31.82 -9.57
CA SER A 20 -10.04 30.39 -9.34
C SER A 20 -9.64 29.62 -10.60
N GLU A 21 -8.95 28.50 -10.45
CA GLU A 21 -8.55 27.62 -11.55
C GLU A 21 -9.02 26.19 -11.28
N VAL A 22 -9.48 25.51 -12.32
CA VAL A 22 -9.86 24.09 -12.23
C VAL A 22 -8.68 23.24 -12.65
N THR A 23 -8.21 22.39 -11.76
CA THR A 23 -6.96 21.62 -11.89
C THR A 23 -7.15 20.17 -11.47
N GLY A 24 -6.10 19.34 -11.57
CA GLY A 24 -6.12 17.98 -11.05
C GLY A 24 -7.17 17.07 -11.68
N LEU A 25 -7.36 17.19 -13.00
CA LEU A 25 -8.35 16.41 -13.75
C LEU A 25 -7.97 14.93 -13.72
N THR A 26 -8.89 14.07 -13.29
CA THR A 26 -8.70 12.63 -13.24
C THR A 26 -9.85 11.88 -13.88
N VAL A 27 -9.55 10.68 -14.39
CA VAL A 27 -10.51 9.66 -14.76
C VAL A 27 -10.15 8.39 -14.01
N GLU A 28 -11.09 7.79 -13.29
CA GLU A 28 -10.83 6.62 -12.42
C GLU A 28 -9.64 6.87 -11.47
N HIS A 29 -9.59 8.05 -10.85
CA HIS A 29 -8.51 8.52 -9.94
C HIS A 29 -7.11 8.67 -10.55
N ARG A 30 -6.97 8.51 -11.87
CA ARG A 30 -5.69 8.63 -12.59
C ARG A 30 -5.68 9.84 -13.50
N THR A 31 -4.50 10.44 -13.69
CA THR A 31 -4.30 11.52 -14.67
C THR A 31 -4.06 10.91 -16.05
N ASP A 32 -4.79 11.38 -17.06
CA ASP A 32 -4.68 10.93 -18.46
C ASP A 32 -4.55 9.40 -18.65
N PRO A 33 -5.42 8.57 -18.03
CA PRO A 33 -5.22 7.13 -18.01
C PRO A 33 -5.38 6.49 -19.38
N LEU A 34 -4.57 5.45 -19.60
CA LEU A 34 -4.61 4.57 -20.76
C LEU A 34 -5.15 3.20 -20.34
N GLY A 35 -6.04 2.61 -21.14
CA GLY A 35 -6.62 1.29 -20.86
C GLY A 35 -7.74 1.33 -19.82
N VAL A 36 -8.68 2.28 -19.95
CA VAL A 36 -9.85 2.34 -19.05
C VAL A 36 -10.96 1.42 -19.56
N ASP A 37 -11.28 0.38 -18.78
CA ASP A 37 -12.36 -0.56 -19.11
C ASP A 37 -13.71 -0.27 -18.40
N ALA A 38 -13.76 0.76 -17.56
CA ALA A 38 -15.01 1.18 -16.93
C ALA A 38 -15.99 1.66 -18.02
N GLU A 39 -17.18 1.05 -18.09
CA GLU A 39 -18.24 1.45 -19.03
C GLU A 39 -18.70 2.90 -18.80
N ARG A 40 -18.73 3.31 -17.53
CA ARG A 40 -19.08 4.65 -17.07
C ARG A 40 -17.92 5.19 -16.25
N PRO A 41 -16.83 5.65 -16.89
CA PRO A 41 -15.66 6.13 -16.16
C PRO A 41 -16.03 7.35 -15.32
N ARG A 42 -15.38 7.46 -14.16
CA ARG A 42 -15.62 8.48 -13.14
C ARG A 42 -14.64 9.63 -13.29
N PHE A 43 -15.15 10.85 -13.46
CA PHE A 43 -14.37 12.09 -13.56
C PHE A 43 -14.14 12.73 -12.19
N GLY A 44 -12.95 13.28 -11.97
CA GLY A 44 -12.61 14.08 -10.80
C GLY A 44 -11.91 15.38 -11.19
N TRP A 45 -12.09 16.44 -10.41
CA TRP A 45 -11.38 17.71 -10.56
C TRP A 45 -11.31 18.48 -9.25
N ARG A 46 -10.30 19.35 -9.15
CA ARG A 46 -10.08 20.26 -8.01
C ARG A 46 -10.31 21.70 -8.44
N THR A 47 -10.62 22.56 -7.48
CA THR A 47 -10.61 24.02 -7.70
C THR A 47 -9.53 24.62 -6.80
N ASP A 48 -8.51 25.22 -7.40
CA ASP A 48 -7.54 26.05 -6.67
C ASP A 48 -8.05 27.50 -6.63
N SER A 49 -8.05 28.13 -5.46
CA SER A 49 -8.64 29.46 -5.26
C SER A 49 -8.04 30.14 -4.03
N ALA A 50 -7.61 31.39 -4.22
CA ALA A 50 -7.25 32.29 -3.11
C ALA A 50 -8.49 32.90 -2.41
N VAL A 51 -9.67 32.83 -3.05
CA VAL A 51 -10.91 33.39 -2.51
C VAL A 51 -11.45 32.51 -1.40
N ARG A 52 -11.62 33.09 -0.20
CA ARG A 52 -12.23 32.45 0.97
C ARG A 52 -13.72 32.17 0.71
N GLY A 53 -14.20 31.00 1.09
CA GLY A 53 -15.60 30.59 0.89
C GLY A 53 -15.95 30.22 -0.54
N ARG A 54 -14.96 29.98 -1.40
CA ARG A 54 -15.17 29.50 -2.77
C ARG A 54 -15.91 28.16 -2.78
N ARG A 55 -17.03 28.11 -3.50
CA ARG A 55 -17.89 26.93 -3.67
C ARG A 55 -18.18 26.67 -5.15
N GLN A 56 -18.54 25.43 -5.46
CA GLN A 56 -19.10 25.07 -6.75
C GLN A 56 -20.62 25.01 -6.64
N LEU A 57 -21.33 25.66 -7.58
CA LEU A 57 -22.79 25.59 -7.70
C LEU A 57 -23.26 24.72 -8.88
N GLY A 58 -22.36 24.43 -9.82
CA GLY A 58 -22.66 23.57 -10.94
C GLY A 58 -21.45 23.29 -11.80
N TYR A 59 -21.56 22.28 -12.65
CA TYR A 59 -20.51 21.90 -13.60
C TYR A 59 -21.09 21.57 -14.98
N ARG A 60 -20.23 21.50 -15.99
CA ARG A 60 -20.53 20.99 -17.33
C ARG A 60 -19.32 20.23 -17.84
N ILE A 61 -19.46 18.93 -18.04
CA ILE A 61 -18.45 18.07 -18.64
C ILE A 61 -18.70 18.01 -20.14
N ARG A 62 -17.64 18.19 -20.93
CA ARG A 62 -17.65 17.96 -22.37
C ARG A 62 -16.62 16.91 -22.71
N VAL A 63 -17.04 15.92 -23.48
CA VAL A 63 -16.18 14.84 -24.00
C VAL A 63 -16.29 14.86 -25.53
N ALA A 64 -15.14 14.80 -26.20
CA ALA A 64 -15.03 14.83 -27.65
C ALA A 64 -13.98 13.85 -28.16
N SER A 65 -14.01 13.54 -29.45
CA SER A 65 -13.00 12.68 -30.09
C SER A 65 -11.65 13.37 -30.35
N ALA A 66 -11.62 14.71 -30.28
CA ALA A 66 -10.42 15.53 -30.47
C ALA A 66 -10.48 16.80 -29.60
N PRO A 67 -9.32 17.40 -29.22
CA PRO A 67 -9.29 18.57 -28.34
C PRO A 67 -9.99 19.81 -28.89
N ASP A 68 -9.85 20.08 -30.19
CA ASP A 68 -10.44 21.22 -30.89
C ASP A 68 -11.98 21.18 -30.89
N ARG A 69 -12.54 19.97 -30.92
CA ARG A 69 -13.99 19.70 -30.83
C ARG A 69 -14.60 19.91 -29.44
N LEU A 70 -13.80 20.23 -28.43
CA LEU A 70 -14.31 20.66 -27.12
C LEU A 70 -14.81 22.12 -27.14
N THR A 71 -14.36 22.91 -28.12
CA THR A 71 -14.63 24.35 -28.24
C THR A 71 -15.52 24.66 -29.45
N GLY A 72 -16.30 25.76 -29.39
CA GLY A 72 -17.01 26.27 -30.57
C GLY A 72 -18.33 25.60 -30.97
N GLY A 73 -18.85 24.61 -30.23
CA GLY A 73 -20.11 23.93 -30.55
C GLY A 73 -20.53 22.86 -29.53
N ARG A 74 -21.48 21.98 -29.91
CA ARG A 74 -21.80 20.77 -29.16
C ARG A 74 -20.70 19.73 -29.43
N PRO A 75 -20.04 19.17 -28.40
CA PRO A 75 -19.00 18.16 -28.62
C PRO A 75 -19.60 16.90 -29.25
N ASP A 76 -18.78 16.17 -29.99
CA ASP A 76 -19.20 15.05 -30.84
C ASP A 76 -19.38 13.72 -30.10
N VAL A 77 -19.07 13.66 -28.80
CA VAL A 77 -19.26 12.46 -27.96
C VAL A 77 -20.31 12.72 -26.87
N TRP A 78 -20.04 13.64 -25.94
CA TRP A 78 -20.96 13.90 -24.83
C TRP A 78 -20.85 15.33 -24.29
N ASP A 79 -22.00 15.89 -23.91
CA ASP A 79 -22.13 17.15 -23.20
C ASP A 79 -23.14 16.93 -22.07
N SER A 80 -22.73 17.12 -20.83
CA SER A 80 -23.64 16.97 -19.68
C SER A 80 -24.71 18.08 -19.62
N GLY A 81 -24.53 19.17 -20.37
CA GLY A 81 -25.19 20.44 -20.06
C GLY A 81 -24.70 20.99 -18.72
N ARG A 82 -25.28 22.12 -18.28
CA ARG A 82 -25.03 22.63 -16.93
C ARG A 82 -25.81 21.76 -15.93
N VAL A 83 -25.09 21.07 -15.07
CA VAL A 83 -25.63 20.30 -13.95
C VAL A 83 -25.54 21.16 -12.69
N ALA A 84 -26.67 21.41 -12.03
CA ALA A 84 -26.71 22.09 -10.73
C ALA A 84 -26.30 21.10 -9.62
N SER A 85 -25.00 20.90 -9.46
CA SER A 85 -24.42 20.06 -8.41
C SER A 85 -23.07 20.60 -7.97
N ALA A 86 -22.78 20.42 -6.69
CA ALA A 86 -21.51 20.77 -6.09
C ALA A 86 -20.50 19.60 -6.13
N ASP A 87 -20.83 18.48 -6.78
CA ASP A 87 -19.96 17.30 -6.91
C ASP A 87 -18.78 17.56 -7.83
N SER A 88 -17.61 17.06 -7.43
CA SER A 88 -16.35 17.17 -8.20
C SER A 88 -15.47 15.92 -8.07
N VAL A 89 -16.02 14.88 -7.45
CA VAL A 89 -15.33 13.63 -7.12
C VAL A 89 -16.15 12.48 -7.67
N ALA A 90 -15.49 11.56 -8.37
CA ALA A 90 -16.08 10.35 -8.92
C ALA A 90 -17.37 10.56 -9.74
N VAL A 91 -17.48 11.68 -10.46
CA VAL A 91 -18.68 12.04 -11.25
C VAL A 91 -18.79 11.11 -12.45
N PRO A 92 -19.83 10.26 -12.54
CA PRO A 92 -19.88 9.22 -13.57
C PRO A 92 -20.16 9.80 -14.95
N TYR A 93 -19.49 9.26 -15.96
CA TYR A 93 -19.84 9.48 -17.35
C TYR A 93 -21.32 9.14 -17.61
N GLY A 94 -22.03 10.05 -18.25
CA GLY A 94 -23.46 9.95 -18.58
C GLY A 94 -23.76 10.02 -20.07
N GLY A 95 -22.74 9.83 -20.92
CA GLY A 95 -22.88 9.89 -22.36
C GLY A 95 -23.19 8.54 -23.02
N PRO A 96 -23.18 8.50 -24.37
CA PRO A 96 -23.36 7.26 -25.14
C PRO A 96 -22.28 6.22 -24.83
N PRO A 97 -22.53 4.91 -25.07
CA PRO A 97 -21.51 3.87 -24.88
C PRO A 97 -20.18 4.21 -25.52
N LEU A 98 -19.09 4.05 -24.75
CA LEU A 98 -17.74 4.27 -25.22
C LEU A 98 -17.30 3.15 -26.16
N ARG A 99 -16.36 3.45 -27.06
CA ARG A 99 -15.78 2.49 -28.00
C ARG A 99 -14.46 1.98 -27.45
N ALA A 100 -14.13 0.72 -27.71
CA ALA A 100 -12.84 0.15 -27.34
C ALA A 100 -11.69 0.83 -28.09
N ALA A 101 -10.49 0.81 -27.50
CA ALA A 101 -9.25 1.34 -28.08
C ALA A 101 -9.40 2.75 -28.67
N THR A 102 -10.11 3.62 -27.93
CA THR A 102 -10.49 4.95 -28.40
C THR A 102 -10.07 6.00 -27.38
N ARG A 103 -9.30 6.98 -27.86
CA ARG A 103 -8.94 8.16 -27.09
C ARG A 103 -10.09 9.16 -27.08
N TYR A 104 -10.42 9.62 -25.89
CA TYR A 104 -11.39 10.68 -25.65
C TYR A 104 -10.68 11.87 -25.01
N HIS A 105 -11.06 13.07 -25.43
CA HIS A 105 -10.64 14.32 -24.84
C HIS A 105 -11.79 14.90 -24.04
N TRP A 106 -11.50 15.53 -22.91
CA TRP A 106 -12.54 16.12 -22.09
C TRP A 106 -12.08 17.38 -21.39
N THR A 107 -13.05 18.22 -21.01
CA THR A 107 -12.86 19.38 -20.15
C THR A 107 -14.09 19.55 -19.26
N VAL A 108 -13.93 20.29 -18.17
CA VAL A 108 -15.02 20.66 -17.26
C VAL A 108 -15.05 22.18 -17.08
N THR A 109 -16.24 22.76 -17.17
CA THR A 109 -16.53 24.13 -16.75
C THR A 109 -17.25 24.09 -15.42
N VAL A 110 -16.80 24.89 -14.46
CA VAL A 110 -17.34 25.00 -13.10
C VAL A 110 -17.90 26.41 -12.88
N TRP A 111 -19.08 26.52 -12.25
CA TRP A 111 -19.69 27.80 -11.86
C TRP A 111 -19.61 28.01 -10.35
N HIS A 112 -19.28 29.22 -9.94
CA HIS A 112 -19.09 29.61 -8.55
C HIS A 112 -20.24 30.47 -8.01
N GLU A 113 -20.23 30.71 -6.70
CA GLU A 113 -21.23 31.51 -5.99
C GLU A 113 -21.30 32.99 -6.40
N ASP A 114 -20.22 33.53 -6.97
CA ASP A 114 -20.15 34.92 -7.46
C ASP A 114 -20.60 35.07 -8.92
N GLY A 115 -21.16 34.01 -9.52
CA GLY A 115 -21.62 34.00 -10.91
C GLY A 115 -20.51 33.82 -11.95
N ARG A 116 -19.23 33.81 -11.56
CA ARG A 116 -18.11 33.52 -12.45
C ARG A 116 -18.03 32.02 -12.75
N SER A 117 -17.33 31.69 -13.83
CA SER A 117 -17.02 30.30 -14.18
C SER A 117 -15.55 30.13 -14.57
N ALA A 118 -15.01 28.95 -14.31
CA ALA A 118 -13.67 28.56 -14.69
C ALA A 118 -13.74 27.26 -15.52
N THR A 119 -12.99 27.20 -16.62
CA THR A 119 -12.91 26.01 -17.47
C THR A 119 -11.50 25.44 -17.41
N ALA A 120 -11.41 24.14 -17.15
CA ALA A 120 -10.14 23.43 -17.14
C ALA A 120 -9.51 23.33 -18.54
N PRO A 121 -8.17 23.30 -18.64
CA PRO A 121 -7.52 22.84 -19.86
C PRO A 121 -8.02 21.43 -20.28
N PRO A 122 -8.07 21.10 -21.58
CA PRO A 122 -8.40 19.75 -22.02
C PRO A 122 -7.49 18.69 -21.42
N ALA A 123 -8.09 17.64 -20.85
CA ALA A 123 -7.46 16.39 -20.45
C ALA A 123 -7.89 15.26 -21.39
N ARG A 124 -7.41 14.05 -21.16
CA ARG A 124 -7.78 12.88 -21.96
C ARG A 124 -7.96 11.63 -21.12
N PHE A 125 -8.57 10.62 -21.71
CA PHE A 125 -8.47 9.23 -21.26
C PHE A 125 -8.61 8.34 -22.49
N GLU A 126 -8.15 7.10 -22.40
CA GLU A 126 -8.23 6.17 -23.52
C GLU A 126 -8.75 4.82 -23.03
N THR A 127 -9.79 4.33 -23.68
CA THR A 127 -10.42 3.07 -23.32
C THR A 127 -9.51 1.88 -23.65
N GLY A 128 -9.63 0.84 -22.84
CA GLY A 128 -9.03 -0.46 -23.13
C GLY A 128 -9.83 -1.22 -24.18
N LEU A 129 -9.92 -2.53 -24.01
CA LEU A 129 -10.65 -3.43 -24.91
C LEU A 129 -12.13 -3.54 -24.55
N LEU A 130 -12.55 -3.07 -23.37
CA LEU A 130 -13.93 -3.09 -22.82
C LEU A 130 -14.58 -4.48 -22.65
N GLY A 131 -14.07 -5.51 -23.32
CA GLY A 131 -14.46 -6.90 -23.12
C GLY A 131 -13.75 -7.52 -21.93
N THR A 132 -14.49 -8.32 -21.14
CA THR A 132 -13.94 -9.04 -19.98
C THR A 132 -13.81 -10.55 -20.17
N ASP A 133 -14.30 -11.07 -21.31
CA ASP A 133 -14.31 -12.50 -21.67
C ASP A 133 -12.97 -13.01 -22.22
N GLY A 134 -11.99 -12.12 -22.42
CA GLY A 134 -10.72 -12.43 -23.07
C GLY A 134 -10.81 -12.73 -24.57
N VAL A 135 -11.96 -12.46 -25.21
CA VAL A 135 -12.21 -12.68 -26.65
C VAL A 135 -12.62 -11.38 -27.33
N THR A 136 -13.63 -10.70 -26.77
CA THR A 136 -14.14 -9.43 -27.26
C THR A 136 -13.05 -8.37 -27.22
N GLY A 137 -12.78 -7.74 -28.37
CA GLY A 137 -11.72 -6.74 -28.52
C GLY A 137 -10.29 -7.29 -28.65
N TRP A 138 -10.07 -8.60 -28.54
CA TRP A 138 -8.73 -9.21 -28.69
C TRP A 138 -8.37 -9.59 -30.13
N ASP A 139 -9.29 -9.41 -31.09
CA ASP A 139 -9.10 -9.65 -32.53
C ASP A 139 -8.50 -11.04 -32.84
N GLY A 140 -8.96 -12.06 -32.12
CA GLY A 140 -8.50 -13.44 -32.27
C GLY A 140 -7.19 -13.78 -31.54
N ALA A 141 -6.62 -12.87 -30.74
CA ALA A 141 -5.43 -13.18 -29.95
C ALA A 141 -5.66 -14.38 -29.02
N GLN A 142 -4.76 -15.35 -29.09
CA GLN A 142 -4.77 -16.56 -28.27
C GLN A 142 -3.79 -16.45 -27.11
N TRP A 143 -4.02 -17.20 -26.05
CA TRP A 143 -2.96 -17.49 -25.08
C TRP A 143 -1.98 -18.44 -25.76
N ILE A 144 -0.70 -18.06 -25.89
CA ILE A 144 0.33 -18.88 -26.55
C ILE A 144 1.43 -19.28 -25.58
N THR A 145 1.92 -20.50 -25.69
CA THR A 145 3.06 -21.04 -24.94
C THR A 145 4.12 -21.61 -25.87
N MET A 146 5.35 -21.82 -25.37
CA MET A 146 6.42 -22.42 -26.16
C MET A 146 6.20 -23.94 -26.30
N ALA A 147 6.10 -24.42 -27.53
CA ALA A 147 5.91 -25.85 -27.79
C ALA A 147 7.08 -26.68 -27.23
N GLY A 148 6.75 -27.75 -26.50
CA GLY A 148 7.73 -28.67 -25.91
C GLY A 148 8.45 -28.15 -24.66
N LYS A 149 8.15 -26.93 -24.19
CA LYS A 149 8.68 -26.41 -22.93
C LYS A 149 8.04 -27.15 -21.76
N ARG A 150 8.84 -27.83 -20.95
CA ARG A 150 8.36 -28.41 -19.69
C ARG A 150 8.25 -27.33 -18.62
N PRO A 151 7.15 -27.26 -17.85
CA PRO A 151 7.05 -26.34 -16.73
C PRO A 151 8.23 -26.48 -15.76
N ASN A 152 8.64 -25.36 -15.15
CA ASN A 152 9.78 -25.26 -14.22
C ASN A 152 11.15 -25.77 -14.72
N SER A 153 11.28 -26.19 -15.99
CA SER A 153 12.58 -26.51 -16.57
C SER A 153 13.41 -25.25 -16.79
N ALA A 154 14.75 -25.36 -16.70
CA ALA A 154 15.65 -24.22 -16.78
C ALA A 154 15.47 -23.40 -18.08
N GLY A 155 15.57 -22.08 -17.97
CA GLY A 155 15.38 -21.15 -19.09
C GLY A 155 13.98 -20.56 -19.14
N ALA A 156 13.86 -19.24 -18.93
CA ALA A 156 12.62 -18.52 -19.20
C ALA A 156 12.30 -18.53 -20.70
N PRO A 157 11.05 -18.75 -21.12
CA PRO A 157 10.66 -18.63 -22.53
C PRO A 157 10.84 -17.20 -23.04
N LEU A 158 11.61 -17.04 -24.12
CA LEU A 158 11.71 -15.83 -24.94
C LEU A 158 10.84 -16.05 -26.17
N LEU A 159 9.82 -15.22 -26.37
CA LEU A 159 8.90 -15.29 -27.50
C LEU A 159 9.07 -14.06 -28.38
N ARG A 160 9.04 -14.23 -29.70
CA ARG A 160 9.07 -13.11 -30.64
C ARG A 160 8.25 -13.34 -31.90
N ARG A 161 7.79 -12.25 -32.51
CA ARG A 161 7.19 -12.20 -33.85
C ARG A 161 7.61 -10.92 -34.54
N GLN A 162 8.07 -11.03 -35.78
CA GLN A 162 8.30 -9.89 -36.68
C GLN A 162 7.24 -9.88 -37.77
N THR A 163 6.62 -8.72 -38.00
CA THR A 163 5.54 -8.55 -38.98
C THR A 163 5.80 -7.30 -39.82
N ALA A 164 5.63 -7.40 -41.14
CA ALA A 164 5.70 -6.23 -42.03
C ALA A 164 4.52 -5.27 -41.75
N LEU A 165 4.80 -3.97 -41.77
CA LEU A 165 3.76 -2.94 -41.65
C LEU A 165 3.15 -2.67 -43.03
N THR A 166 1.82 -2.72 -43.11
CA THR A 166 1.08 -2.57 -44.38
C THR A 166 0.95 -1.11 -44.83
N GLY A 167 0.90 -0.16 -43.90
CA GLY A 167 0.77 1.26 -44.20
C GLY A 167 2.10 2.01 -44.20
N ARG A 168 2.16 3.12 -44.94
CA ARG A 168 3.41 3.91 -45.11
C ARG A 168 3.76 4.78 -43.90
N ARG A 169 2.76 5.24 -43.15
CA ARG A 169 2.94 6.17 -42.01
C ARG A 169 2.03 5.78 -40.86
N VAL A 170 2.62 5.27 -39.79
CA VAL A 170 1.92 4.99 -38.52
C VAL A 170 1.54 6.31 -37.86
N ARG A 171 0.26 6.45 -37.51
CA ARG A 171 -0.27 7.55 -36.72
C ARG A 171 -0.22 7.23 -35.23
N GLU A 172 -0.54 5.97 -34.90
CA GLU A 172 -0.77 5.53 -33.53
C GLU A 172 -0.51 4.03 -33.42
N ALA A 173 0.08 3.58 -32.31
CA ALA A 173 0.20 2.17 -31.98
C ALA A 173 -0.02 1.92 -30.49
N ARG A 174 -0.83 0.89 -30.16
CA ARG A 174 -1.11 0.43 -28.80
C ARG A 174 -0.82 -1.04 -28.64
N LEU A 175 -0.11 -1.39 -27.57
CA LEU A 175 0.11 -2.77 -27.16
C LEU A 175 -0.76 -3.08 -25.95
N TYR A 176 -1.62 -4.09 -26.07
CA TYR A 176 -2.38 -4.71 -25.00
C TYR A 176 -1.70 -6.05 -24.69
N VAL A 177 -1.31 -6.29 -23.45
CA VAL A 177 -0.55 -7.50 -23.11
C VAL A 177 -0.85 -7.98 -21.70
N SER A 178 -0.88 -9.30 -21.56
CA SER A 178 -1.03 -10.04 -20.32
C SER A 178 -0.20 -11.33 -20.38
N ALA A 179 0.01 -11.96 -19.22
CA ALA A 179 0.69 -13.23 -19.09
C ALA A 179 0.00 -14.13 -18.05
N LEU A 180 0.11 -15.45 -18.26
CA LEU A 180 0.01 -16.44 -17.19
C LEU A 180 1.43 -16.64 -16.67
N GLY A 181 1.71 -16.05 -15.51
CA GLY A 181 3.07 -15.75 -15.04
C GLY A 181 3.30 -14.24 -15.05
N VAL A 182 4.53 -13.82 -15.33
CA VAL A 182 4.90 -12.40 -15.50
C VAL A 182 5.64 -12.20 -16.81
N TYR A 183 5.73 -10.96 -17.28
CA TYR A 183 6.42 -10.65 -18.53
C TYR A 183 7.30 -9.41 -18.49
N ASP A 184 8.37 -9.46 -19.29
CA ASP A 184 9.06 -8.29 -19.83
C ASP A 184 8.76 -8.17 -21.31
N ALA A 185 8.03 -7.13 -21.74
CA ALA A 185 7.66 -6.92 -23.14
C ALA A 185 8.60 -5.95 -23.85
N TYR A 186 8.79 -6.18 -25.15
CA TYR A 186 9.67 -5.40 -26.03
C TYR A 186 9.00 -5.10 -27.36
N VAL A 187 9.26 -3.90 -27.89
CA VAL A 187 8.90 -3.50 -29.25
C VAL A 187 10.14 -2.96 -29.95
N ASN A 188 10.51 -3.58 -31.07
CA ASN A 188 11.67 -3.18 -31.90
C ASN A 188 12.98 -3.03 -31.09
N GLY A 189 13.26 -3.98 -30.20
CA GLY A 189 14.48 -4.00 -29.38
C GLY A 189 14.41 -3.16 -28.10
N HIS A 190 13.32 -2.42 -27.88
CA HIS A 190 13.15 -1.57 -26.70
C HIS A 190 12.17 -2.19 -25.73
N ARG A 191 12.55 -2.26 -24.44
CA ARG A 191 11.63 -2.66 -23.36
C ARG A 191 10.49 -1.64 -23.30
N VAL A 192 9.28 -2.14 -23.07
CA VAL A 192 8.10 -1.32 -22.84
C VAL A 192 8.20 -0.68 -21.45
N THR A 193 7.91 0.62 -21.38
CA THR A 193 8.01 1.45 -20.16
C THR A 193 6.73 2.23 -19.95
N VAL A 194 6.46 2.65 -18.72
CA VAL A 194 5.29 3.49 -18.36
C VAL A 194 5.70 4.90 -17.97
N PRO A 195 4.84 5.92 -18.19
CA PRO A 195 5.12 7.29 -17.74
C PRO A 195 5.33 7.37 -16.22
N GLN A 196 6.34 8.12 -15.79
CA GLN A 196 6.61 8.43 -14.37
C GLN A 196 7.20 9.84 -14.28
N GLY A 197 6.49 10.76 -13.61
CA GLY A 197 6.85 12.17 -13.60
C GLY A 197 6.97 12.73 -15.03
N ALA A 198 8.09 13.39 -15.34
CA ALA A 198 8.40 13.90 -16.68
C ALA A 198 9.03 12.85 -17.62
N GLY A 199 9.30 11.63 -17.13
CA GLY A 199 10.00 10.58 -17.86
C GLY A 199 9.20 9.28 -17.96
N ALA A 200 9.91 8.16 -18.05
CA ALA A 200 9.34 6.83 -18.05
C ALA A 200 10.16 5.90 -17.14
N THR A 201 9.53 4.84 -16.64
CA THR A 201 10.16 3.84 -15.79
C THR A 201 9.74 2.43 -16.20
N ASP A 202 10.51 1.45 -15.73
CA ASP A 202 10.19 0.04 -15.87
C ASP A 202 9.14 -0.38 -14.84
N GLU A 203 8.28 -1.29 -15.25
CA GLU A 203 7.43 -2.04 -14.34
C GLU A 203 8.15 -3.30 -13.85
N LEU A 204 7.77 -3.76 -12.66
CA LEU A 204 8.29 -4.99 -12.07
C LEU A 204 7.13 -6.00 -11.97
N LEU A 205 7.33 -7.19 -12.54
CA LEU A 205 6.40 -8.34 -12.42
C LEU A 205 4.99 -8.08 -12.97
N ALA A 206 4.87 -7.41 -14.12
CA ALA A 206 3.59 -7.29 -14.83
C ALA A 206 3.08 -8.67 -15.28
N PRO A 207 1.76 -8.97 -15.23
CA PRO A 207 0.64 -8.08 -14.95
C PRO A 207 0.19 -8.03 -13.47
N GLY A 208 1.02 -8.50 -12.53
CA GLY A 208 0.70 -8.54 -11.12
C GLY A 208 0.05 -9.85 -10.65
N TRP A 209 -0.55 -9.81 -9.46
CA TRP A 209 -1.13 -10.98 -8.83
C TRP A 209 -2.64 -10.84 -8.58
N THR A 210 -3.39 -11.80 -9.08
CA THR A 210 -4.83 -11.99 -8.89
C THR A 210 -5.14 -13.47 -8.67
N ASN A 211 -6.40 -13.82 -8.40
CA ASN A 211 -6.85 -15.20 -8.53
C ASN A 211 -6.96 -15.55 -10.02
N TYR A 212 -5.92 -16.14 -10.62
CA TYR A 212 -5.90 -16.41 -12.06
C TYR A 212 -7.10 -17.25 -12.53
N ASP A 213 -7.64 -18.12 -11.69
CA ASP A 213 -8.84 -18.93 -11.95
C ASP A 213 -10.14 -18.10 -12.11
N SER A 214 -10.13 -16.86 -11.63
CA SER A 214 -11.29 -15.95 -11.58
C SER A 214 -11.08 -14.67 -12.40
N ARG A 215 -9.87 -14.10 -12.37
CA ARG A 215 -9.53 -12.83 -13.00
C ARG A 215 -8.05 -12.74 -13.32
N ILE A 216 -7.74 -12.14 -14.47
CA ILE A 216 -6.40 -11.79 -14.91
C ILE A 216 -6.40 -10.34 -15.40
N SER A 217 -5.33 -9.62 -15.11
CA SER A 217 -5.14 -8.25 -15.57
C SER A 217 -4.39 -8.20 -16.91
N TYR A 218 -4.75 -7.28 -17.80
CA TYR A 218 -3.90 -6.85 -18.90
C TYR A 218 -3.52 -5.37 -18.75
N LEU A 219 -2.39 -4.98 -19.34
CA LEU A 219 -1.93 -3.60 -19.39
C LEU A 219 -1.93 -3.07 -20.81
N THR A 220 -2.04 -1.75 -20.94
CA THR A 220 -2.06 -1.04 -22.22
C THR A 220 -0.91 -0.06 -22.29
N TYR A 221 -0.19 -0.07 -23.41
CA TYR A 221 0.99 0.77 -23.62
C TYR A 221 0.91 1.57 -24.92
N ASP A 222 1.32 2.84 -24.86
CA ASP A 222 1.57 3.64 -26.06
C ASP A 222 2.97 3.32 -26.61
N VAL A 223 3.00 2.60 -27.73
CA VAL A 223 4.23 2.21 -28.41
C VAL A 223 4.40 2.95 -29.73
N THR A 224 3.63 4.02 -29.96
CA THR A 224 3.60 4.78 -31.23
C THR A 224 5.00 5.21 -31.65
N ALA A 225 5.78 5.80 -30.74
CA ALA A 225 7.13 6.29 -31.03
C ALA A 225 8.13 5.17 -31.40
N ARG A 226 7.87 3.91 -31.01
CA ARG A 226 8.72 2.76 -31.31
C ARG A 226 8.45 2.15 -32.68
N VAL A 227 7.27 2.42 -33.24
CA VAL A 227 6.81 1.86 -34.52
C VAL A 227 6.76 2.95 -35.61
N ALA A 228 6.68 4.22 -35.22
CA ALA A 228 6.67 5.35 -36.14
C ALA A 228 7.97 5.39 -36.97
N GLY A 229 7.83 5.31 -38.30
CA GLY A 229 8.96 5.35 -39.24
C GLY A 229 9.51 3.98 -39.63
N GLU A 230 9.07 2.91 -38.97
CA GLU A 230 9.49 1.55 -39.29
C GLU A 230 8.73 0.98 -40.50
N ARG A 231 9.32 -0.03 -41.15
CA ARG A 231 8.65 -0.84 -42.20
C ARG A 231 8.14 -2.18 -41.71
N GLN A 232 8.54 -2.55 -40.49
CA GLN A 232 8.20 -3.80 -39.84
C GLN A 232 8.23 -3.58 -38.32
N VAL A 233 7.50 -4.41 -37.60
CA VAL A 233 7.46 -4.38 -36.14
C VAL A 233 7.81 -5.75 -35.60
N THR A 234 8.69 -5.77 -34.60
CA THR A 234 8.97 -6.95 -33.78
C THR A 234 8.33 -6.77 -32.42
N LEU A 235 7.42 -7.67 -32.07
CA LEU A 235 6.96 -7.87 -30.70
C LEU A 235 7.79 -8.99 -30.08
N ALA A 236 8.24 -8.80 -28.86
CA ALA A 236 8.97 -9.80 -28.11
C ALA A 236 8.62 -9.76 -26.63
N ALA A 237 8.72 -10.89 -25.94
CA ALA A 237 8.52 -10.98 -24.50
C ALA A 237 9.39 -12.06 -23.87
N VAL A 238 9.85 -11.82 -22.63
CA VAL A 238 10.35 -12.86 -21.73
C VAL A 238 9.20 -13.23 -20.79
N LEU A 239 8.94 -14.51 -20.56
CA LEU A 239 7.96 -14.98 -19.58
C LEU A 239 8.65 -15.54 -18.33
N GLY A 240 8.31 -15.02 -17.15
CA GLY A 240 8.73 -15.55 -15.85
C GLY A 240 7.60 -16.29 -15.13
N ASN A 241 7.97 -17.11 -14.15
CA ASN A 241 7.06 -17.88 -13.32
C ASN A 241 6.07 -17.00 -12.55
N GLY A 242 6.57 -15.91 -11.95
CA GLY A 242 5.78 -15.01 -11.13
C GLY A 242 4.92 -15.75 -10.10
N TRP A 243 3.78 -15.19 -9.72
CA TRP A 243 2.85 -15.85 -8.80
C TRP A 243 2.16 -17.08 -9.41
N TYR A 244 2.07 -17.19 -10.74
CA TYR A 244 1.37 -18.31 -11.38
C TYR A 244 2.00 -19.68 -11.07
N ASN A 245 3.33 -19.72 -10.94
CA ASN A 245 4.10 -20.94 -10.66
C ASN A 245 4.93 -20.90 -9.37
N SER A 246 5.19 -19.72 -8.78
CA SER A 246 5.99 -19.66 -7.56
C SER A 246 5.24 -20.24 -6.36
N ARG A 247 6.00 -20.77 -5.39
CA ARG A 247 5.45 -21.41 -4.17
C ARG A 247 4.54 -20.53 -3.32
N VAL A 248 4.56 -19.21 -3.55
CA VAL A 248 3.66 -18.24 -2.92
C VAL A 248 2.18 -18.53 -3.16
N SER A 249 1.83 -19.13 -4.29
CA SER A 249 0.46 -19.46 -4.65
C SER A 249 0.10 -20.93 -4.40
N GLU A 250 0.98 -21.68 -3.73
CA GLU A 250 0.68 -23.04 -3.26
C GLU A 250 -0.64 -23.03 -2.49
N GLY A 251 -1.58 -23.93 -2.82
CA GLY A 251 -2.91 -23.99 -2.22
C GLY A 251 -4.02 -23.24 -2.98
N SER A 252 -3.67 -22.42 -3.97
CA SER A 252 -4.67 -21.87 -4.91
C SER A 252 -5.17 -22.91 -5.91
N ILE A 253 -6.34 -22.66 -6.52
CA ILE A 253 -6.96 -23.55 -7.52
C ILE A 253 -6.10 -23.70 -8.78
N TYR A 254 -5.38 -22.65 -9.18
CA TYR A 254 -4.58 -22.63 -10.41
C TYR A 254 -3.15 -23.14 -10.23
N TYR A 255 -2.65 -23.25 -9.00
CA TYR A 255 -1.27 -23.66 -8.75
C TYR A 255 -1.08 -25.17 -8.91
N ALA A 256 0.02 -25.55 -9.55
CA ALA A 256 0.44 -26.94 -9.66
C ALA A 256 1.90 -27.09 -9.16
N PRO A 257 2.20 -28.03 -8.24
CA PRO A 257 3.58 -28.26 -7.77
C PRO A 257 4.58 -28.61 -8.88
N ALA A 258 4.10 -29.26 -9.94
CA ALA A 258 4.92 -29.57 -11.13
C ALA A 258 5.18 -28.33 -12.02
N GLY A 259 4.51 -27.22 -11.74
CA GLY A 259 4.45 -26.02 -12.57
C GLY A 259 3.41 -26.11 -13.68
N ASN A 260 2.92 -24.95 -14.11
CA ASN A 260 2.06 -24.78 -15.28
C ASN A 260 2.88 -24.23 -16.47
N PRO A 261 2.48 -24.51 -17.73
CA PRO A 261 3.06 -23.82 -18.86
C PRO A 261 2.79 -22.31 -18.76
N LEU A 262 3.81 -21.49 -19.00
CA LEU A 262 3.65 -20.03 -19.05
C LEU A 262 3.01 -19.62 -20.36
N ALA A 263 2.21 -18.56 -20.36
CA ALA A 263 1.56 -18.09 -21.58
C ALA A 263 1.60 -16.58 -21.74
N LEU A 264 1.71 -16.13 -23.00
CA LEU A 264 1.56 -14.74 -23.41
C LEU A 264 0.22 -14.56 -24.12
N LYS A 265 -0.47 -13.45 -23.87
CA LYS A 265 -1.54 -12.97 -24.74
C LYS A 265 -1.33 -11.50 -25.03
N ALA A 266 -1.21 -11.17 -26.31
CA ALA A 266 -0.92 -9.81 -26.73
C ALA A 266 -1.64 -9.43 -28.03
N LYS A 267 -1.99 -8.15 -28.11
CA LYS A 267 -2.54 -7.48 -29.29
C LYS A 267 -1.82 -6.15 -29.48
N LEU A 268 -1.15 -5.98 -30.60
CA LEU A 268 -0.71 -4.67 -31.09
C LEU A 268 -1.76 -4.15 -32.09
N LEU A 269 -2.31 -2.97 -31.83
CA LEU A 269 -3.18 -2.24 -32.76
C LEU A 269 -2.41 -1.05 -33.35
N VAL A 270 -2.23 -1.04 -34.66
CA VAL A 270 -1.60 0.05 -35.42
C VAL A 270 -2.67 0.77 -36.23
N ARG A 271 -2.74 2.10 -36.10
CA ARG A 271 -3.58 2.96 -36.94
C ARG A 271 -2.69 3.82 -37.83
N TYR A 272 -2.96 3.81 -39.13
CA TYR A 272 -2.19 4.55 -40.12
C TYR A 272 -2.77 5.93 -40.41
N ALA A 273 -1.95 6.80 -41.01
CA ALA A 273 -2.36 8.16 -41.38
C ALA A 273 -3.44 8.20 -42.48
N ASP A 274 -3.57 7.14 -43.29
CA ASP A 274 -4.62 7.00 -44.31
C ASP A 274 -5.97 6.50 -43.74
N GLY A 275 -6.05 6.25 -42.43
CA GLY A 275 -7.25 5.78 -41.74
C GLY A 275 -7.36 4.26 -41.66
N THR A 276 -6.50 3.49 -42.32
CA THR A 276 -6.49 2.03 -42.21
C THR A 276 -5.87 1.56 -40.89
N THR A 277 -6.12 0.31 -40.52
CA THR A 277 -5.62 -0.32 -39.29
C THR A 277 -4.97 -1.67 -39.59
N GLN A 278 -3.96 -2.03 -38.80
CA GLN A 278 -3.38 -3.37 -38.79
C GLN A 278 -3.28 -3.86 -37.35
N THR A 279 -3.52 -5.15 -37.14
CA THR A 279 -3.31 -5.81 -35.85
C THR A 279 -2.26 -6.90 -35.95
N VAL A 280 -1.47 -7.05 -34.89
CA VAL A 280 -0.54 -8.16 -34.71
C VAL A 280 -0.89 -8.81 -33.38
N VAL A 281 -1.30 -10.08 -33.43
CA VAL A 281 -1.80 -10.80 -32.26
C VAL A 281 -0.93 -12.01 -31.93
N THR A 282 -1.04 -12.50 -30.70
CA THR A 282 -0.56 -13.83 -30.32
C THR A 282 -1.42 -14.90 -31.00
N GLU A 283 -0.79 -15.79 -31.76
CA GLU A 283 -1.47 -16.88 -32.47
C GLU A 283 -0.57 -18.13 -32.46
N ALA A 284 -1.19 -19.31 -32.37
CA ALA A 284 -0.49 -20.58 -32.39
C ALA A 284 0.19 -20.83 -33.76
N GLY A 285 1.21 -21.69 -33.77
CA GLY A 285 1.95 -22.08 -34.96
C GLY A 285 3.28 -21.32 -35.10
N ASP A 286 3.60 -20.96 -36.34
CA ASP A 286 4.96 -20.63 -36.77
C ASP A 286 5.26 -19.13 -36.90
N ALA A 287 4.23 -18.29 -36.79
CA ALA A 287 4.36 -16.83 -36.88
C ALA A 287 5.09 -16.25 -35.66
N TRP A 288 4.81 -16.82 -34.49
CA TRP A 288 5.58 -16.60 -33.27
C TRP A 288 6.64 -17.69 -33.12
N ARG A 289 7.81 -17.30 -32.65
CA ARG A 289 8.94 -18.18 -32.40
C ARG A 289 9.38 -18.06 -30.96
N ALA A 290 9.75 -19.18 -30.36
CA ALA A 290 10.11 -19.24 -28.94
C ALA A 290 11.40 -20.03 -28.69
N THR A 291 12.16 -19.63 -27.67
CA THR A 291 13.31 -20.39 -27.16
C THR A 291 13.42 -20.24 -25.66
N ASP A 292 13.94 -21.25 -24.98
CA ASP A 292 14.32 -21.21 -23.57
C ASP A 292 15.85 -21.25 -23.38
N GLN A 293 16.60 -21.02 -24.45
CA GLN A 293 18.07 -21.02 -24.44
C GLN A 293 18.68 -19.68 -24.02
N GLY A 294 17.85 -18.69 -23.71
CA GLY A 294 18.26 -17.36 -23.28
C GLY A 294 18.90 -17.30 -21.88
N PRO A 295 19.22 -16.07 -21.41
CA PRO A 295 20.07 -15.88 -20.23
C PRO A 295 19.35 -16.07 -18.90
N TYR A 296 18.03 -15.89 -18.82
CA TYR A 296 17.24 -16.14 -17.61
C TYR A 296 17.13 -17.64 -17.38
N ARG A 297 17.90 -18.20 -16.44
CA ARG A 297 18.01 -19.66 -16.23
C ARG A 297 17.05 -20.20 -15.19
N ALA A 298 16.72 -19.39 -14.18
CA ALA A 298 15.72 -19.69 -13.17
C ALA A 298 15.18 -18.38 -12.58
N ASP A 299 13.92 -18.41 -12.17
CA ASP A 299 13.24 -17.32 -11.49
C ASP A 299 12.12 -17.87 -10.60
N ASP A 300 11.99 -17.31 -9.39
CA ASP A 300 10.92 -17.57 -8.43
C ASP A 300 10.81 -16.35 -7.49
N ILE A 301 9.59 -16.07 -7.01
CA ILE A 301 9.33 -14.94 -6.12
C ILE A 301 10.12 -15.04 -4.80
N TYR A 302 10.24 -16.22 -4.21
CA TYR A 302 10.94 -16.44 -2.94
C TYR A 302 12.44 -16.70 -3.14
N ASP A 303 12.80 -17.51 -4.13
CA ASP A 303 14.15 -18.01 -4.24
C ASP A 303 15.08 -17.04 -5.00
N GLY A 304 14.54 -16.22 -5.89
CA GLY A 304 15.27 -15.21 -6.65
C GLY A 304 15.52 -15.59 -8.11
N GLN A 305 16.52 -14.97 -8.74
CA GLN A 305 16.80 -15.10 -10.17
C GLN A 305 18.22 -15.62 -10.43
N THR A 306 18.38 -16.49 -11.42
CA THR A 306 19.68 -16.88 -11.99
C THR A 306 19.78 -16.41 -13.43
N TYR A 307 20.82 -15.63 -13.75
CA TYR A 307 21.07 -15.08 -15.07
C TYR A 307 22.46 -15.49 -15.58
N ASP A 308 22.52 -16.11 -16.75
CA ASP A 308 23.77 -16.52 -17.41
C ASP A 308 24.04 -15.63 -18.63
N ALA A 309 24.92 -14.65 -18.48
CA ALA A 309 25.18 -13.65 -19.52
C ALA A 309 25.85 -14.25 -20.78
N ARG A 310 26.48 -15.44 -20.67
CA ARG A 310 27.04 -16.17 -21.82
C ARG A 310 25.95 -16.66 -22.78
N ARG A 311 24.70 -16.67 -22.33
CA ARG A 311 23.50 -17.09 -23.08
C ARG A 311 22.66 -15.92 -23.56
N GLU A 312 23.14 -14.69 -23.43
CA GLU A 312 22.50 -13.54 -24.07
C GLU A 312 22.39 -13.77 -25.58
N LEU A 313 21.28 -13.35 -26.17
CA LEU A 313 21.01 -13.46 -27.60
C LEU A 313 20.92 -12.03 -28.18
N PRO A 314 22.04 -11.34 -28.48
CA PRO A 314 22.01 -9.94 -28.88
C PRO A 314 21.04 -9.67 -30.04
N GLY A 315 20.17 -8.69 -29.87
CA GLY A 315 19.21 -8.28 -30.88
C GLY A 315 18.00 -9.19 -31.08
N TRP A 316 17.82 -10.25 -30.27
CA TRP A 316 16.68 -11.19 -30.42
C TRP A 316 15.31 -10.51 -30.42
N ASN A 317 15.17 -9.41 -29.69
CA ASN A 317 13.96 -8.62 -29.53
C ASN A 317 13.84 -7.48 -30.56
N ALA A 318 14.81 -7.33 -31.47
CA ALA A 318 14.85 -6.29 -32.49
C ALA A 318 14.43 -6.80 -33.88
N ASN A 319 14.21 -5.84 -34.78
CA ASN A 319 13.99 -6.10 -36.20
C ASN A 319 15.23 -6.74 -36.85
N GLY A 320 15.01 -7.69 -37.78
CA GLY A 320 16.07 -8.32 -38.57
C GLY A 320 16.73 -9.55 -37.93
N PHE A 321 16.37 -9.92 -36.70
CA PHE A 321 16.93 -11.12 -36.06
C PHE A 321 16.40 -12.41 -36.70
N ALA A 322 17.30 -13.37 -36.96
CA ALA A 322 16.96 -14.66 -37.55
C ALA A 322 16.57 -15.68 -36.46
N ALA A 323 15.29 -16.06 -36.41
CA ALA A 323 14.76 -17.01 -35.43
C ALA A 323 14.27 -18.33 -36.06
N ALA A 324 14.81 -18.72 -37.22
CA ALA A 324 14.38 -19.92 -37.92
C ALA A 324 14.64 -21.22 -37.14
N GLY A 325 15.65 -21.23 -36.25
CA GLY A 325 15.97 -22.37 -35.37
C GLY A 325 15.22 -22.37 -34.04
N TRP A 326 14.31 -21.43 -33.80
CA TRP A 326 13.50 -21.37 -32.59
C TRP A 326 12.24 -22.23 -32.75
N ALA A 327 11.71 -22.74 -31.65
CA ALA A 327 10.50 -23.54 -31.64
C ALA A 327 9.28 -22.71 -32.09
N ALA A 328 8.27 -23.41 -32.60
CA ALA A 328 6.92 -22.86 -32.77
C ALA A 328 6.26 -22.61 -31.40
N VAL A 329 5.11 -21.94 -31.42
CA VAL A 329 4.25 -21.78 -30.23
C VAL A 329 2.96 -22.58 -30.40
N GLU A 330 2.32 -22.93 -29.30
CA GLU A 330 1.02 -23.63 -29.27
C GLU A 330 0.00 -22.85 -28.45
N GLU A 331 -1.28 -23.08 -28.71
CA GLU A 331 -2.37 -22.49 -27.92
C GLU A 331 -2.38 -23.11 -26.52
N HIS A 332 -2.45 -22.25 -25.51
CA HIS A 332 -2.47 -22.65 -24.12
C HIS A 332 -3.90 -23.00 -23.66
N GLY A 333 -4.06 -24.13 -22.96
CA GLY A 333 -5.37 -24.65 -22.53
C GLY A 333 -6.09 -23.88 -21.41
N PHE A 334 -5.63 -22.68 -21.04
CA PHE A 334 -6.16 -21.93 -19.90
C PHE A 334 -7.64 -21.58 -20.04
N ALA A 335 -8.08 -21.10 -21.21
CA ALA A 335 -9.47 -20.73 -21.43
C ALA A 335 -10.44 -21.93 -21.32
N ALA A 336 -9.94 -23.14 -21.60
CA ALA A 336 -10.71 -24.37 -21.40
C ALA A 336 -10.75 -24.79 -19.92
N ALA A 337 -9.65 -24.59 -19.18
CA ALA A 337 -9.58 -24.90 -17.76
C ALA A 337 -10.41 -23.93 -16.90
N PHE A 338 -10.43 -22.65 -17.25
CA PHE A 338 -11.08 -21.57 -16.49
C PHE A 338 -11.97 -20.70 -17.40
N PRO A 339 -13.07 -21.23 -17.96
CA PRO A 339 -13.91 -20.52 -18.92
C PRO A 339 -14.66 -19.30 -18.33
N ALA A 340 -14.76 -19.22 -17.01
CA ALA A 340 -15.38 -18.09 -16.31
C ALA A 340 -14.37 -17.00 -15.90
N ALA A 341 -13.06 -17.23 -16.08
CA ALA A 341 -12.03 -16.27 -15.72
C ALA A 341 -12.14 -15.02 -16.59
N LYS A 342 -12.11 -13.85 -15.95
CA LYS A 342 -12.19 -12.57 -16.64
C LYS A 342 -10.82 -12.04 -17.01
N LEU A 343 -10.66 -11.44 -18.19
CA LEU A 343 -9.47 -10.69 -18.58
C LEU A 343 -9.81 -9.20 -18.63
N VAL A 344 -9.29 -8.43 -17.68
CA VAL A 344 -9.70 -7.03 -17.44
C VAL A 344 -8.49 -6.07 -17.48
N ALA A 345 -8.70 -4.80 -17.84
CA ALA A 345 -7.62 -3.83 -17.70
C ALA A 345 -7.24 -3.63 -16.23
N TYR A 346 -5.94 -3.52 -15.95
CA TYR A 346 -5.48 -3.16 -14.61
C TYR A 346 -5.98 -1.75 -14.22
N PRO A 347 -6.72 -1.60 -13.11
CA PRO A 347 -7.45 -0.37 -12.81
C PRO A 347 -6.57 0.74 -12.20
N GLY A 348 -5.39 0.40 -11.65
CA GLY A 348 -4.56 1.32 -10.85
C GLY A 348 -3.21 1.66 -11.47
N ASP A 349 -2.28 2.08 -10.59
CA ASP A 349 -0.87 2.23 -10.89
C ASP A 349 -0.15 0.89 -10.63
N SER A 350 0.57 0.40 -11.63
CA SER A 350 1.37 -0.83 -11.57
C SER A 350 2.54 -0.72 -10.58
N ALA A 351 3.15 -1.86 -10.23
CA ALA A 351 4.41 -1.83 -9.49
C ALA A 351 5.54 -1.31 -10.39
N ARG A 352 6.12 -0.17 -10.03
CA ARG A 352 7.14 0.53 -10.82
C ARG A 352 8.45 0.63 -10.07
N LEU A 353 9.57 0.62 -10.80
CA LEU A 353 10.85 1.03 -10.24
C LEU A 353 10.85 2.54 -10.01
N MET A 354 11.33 2.99 -8.85
CA MET A 354 11.24 4.38 -8.38
C MET A 354 12.63 4.95 -8.11
N PRO A 355 13.31 5.51 -9.14
CA PRO A 355 14.68 6.03 -9.03
C PRO A 355 14.90 7.04 -7.91
N GLU A 356 13.88 7.82 -7.55
CA GLU A 356 13.89 8.78 -6.45
C GLU A 356 14.09 8.13 -5.06
N TRP A 357 13.75 6.84 -4.94
CA TRP A 357 13.84 6.08 -3.70
C TRP A 357 14.97 5.07 -3.68
N ASP A 358 15.64 4.84 -4.81
CA ASP A 358 16.79 3.95 -4.92
C ASP A 358 17.86 4.24 -3.85
N ARG A 359 18.55 3.18 -3.43
CA ARG A 359 19.57 3.25 -2.38
C ARG A 359 20.91 2.76 -2.88
N ARG A 360 21.94 3.56 -2.65
CA ARG A 360 23.34 3.18 -2.84
C ARG A 360 23.95 2.75 -1.49
N PRO A 361 25.02 1.96 -1.50
CA PRO A 361 25.70 1.54 -0.28
C PRO A 361 26.12 2.73 0.58
N ARG A 362 25.85 2.63 1.88
CA ARG A 362 26.40 3.48 2.94
C ARG A 362 27.67 2.90 3.54
N SER A 363 27.88 1.60 3.43
CA SER A 363 29.14 0.95 3.77
C SER A 363 29.31 -0.35 2.99
N VAL A 364 30.56 -0.81 2.91
CA VAL A 364 30.92 -2.14 2.40
C VAL A 364 32.05 -2.71 3.25
N ALA A 365 31.85 -3.91 3.81
CA ALA A 365 32.87 -4.67 4.52
C ALA A 365 33.35 -5.84 3.68
N VAL A 366 34.67 -6.01 3.56
CA VAL A 366 35.26 -7.19 2.89
C VAL A 366 35.71 -8.18 3.96
N VAL A 367 35.00 -9.29 4.04
CA VAL A 367 35.20 -10.38 4.99
C VAL A 367 36.12 -11.44 4.39
N THR A 368 37.18 -11.80 5.11
CA THR A 368 38.19 -12.78 4.69
C THR A 368 38.20 -14.06 5.55
N GLY A 369 37.40 -14.11 6.61
CA GLY A 369 37.34 -15.25 7.52
C GLY A 369 36.43 -14.98 8.73
N VAL A 370 36.46 -15.91 9.68
CA VAL A 370 35.75 -15.83 10.96
C VAL A 370 36.74 -16.14 12.09
N THR A 371 36.54 -15.54 13.27
CA THR A 371 37.36 -15.78 14.45
C THR A 371 36.52 -15.75 15.73
N GLY A 372 37.01 -16.38 16.79
CA GLY A 372 36.46 -16.24 18.14
C GLY A 372 35.18 -17.04 18.39
N GLU A 373 34.94 -18.12 17.63
CA GLU A 373 33.75 -18.97 17.71
C GLU A 373 33.52 -19.47 19.14
N ALA A 374 34.54 -20.07 19.75
CA ALA A 374 34.47 -20.63 21.10
C ALA A 374 34.18 -19.58 22.20
N GLY A 375 34.45 -18.29 21.95
CA GLY A 375 34.25 -17.20 22.91
C GLY A 375 32.98 -16.37 22.67
N SER A 376 32.25 -16.60 21.58
CA SER A 376 31.06 -15.83 21.23
C SER A 376 29.80 -16.40 21.90
N ARG A 377 28.87 -15.53 22.32
CA ARG A 377 27.62 -15.94 22.98
C ARG A 377 26.77 -16.89 22.13
N ASN A 378 26.79 -16.74 20.80
CA ASN A 378 26.09 -17.62 19.86
C ASN A 378 26.93 -18.79 19.31
N GLY A 379 28.20 -18.91 19.71
CA GLY A 379 29.12 -19.93 19.21
C GLY A 379 29.54 -19.79 17.73
N ARG A 380 29.22 -18.66 17.08
CA ARG A 380 29.43 -18.44 15.64
C ARG A 380 30.63 -17.54 15.33
N GLY A 381 31.19 -16.86 16.32
CA GLY A 381 32.34 -15.97 16.18
C GLY A 381 31.98 -14.61 15.57
N ARG A 382 32.99 -13.92 15.05
CA ARG A 382 32.88 -12.62 14.39
C ARG A 382 33.62 -12.65 13.06
N VAL A 383 33.10 -11.93 12.08
CA VAL A 383 33.77 -11.78 10.78
C VAL A 383 35.12 -11.06 10.93
N VAL A 384 36.14 -11.55 10.23
CA VAL A 384 37.43 -10.87 10.06
C VAL A 384 37.33 -9.99 8.82
N VAL A 385 37.46 -8.67 9.00
CA VAL A 385 37.39 -7.70 7.90
C VAL A 385 38.77 -7.26 7.45
N ASP A 386 38.95 -7.09 6.14
CA ASP A 386 40.11 -6.43 5.57
C ASP A 386 39.92 -4.90 5.66
N PRO A 387 40.70 -4.19 6.49
CA PRO A 387 40.54 -2.75 6.67
C PRO A 387 40.94 -1.94 5.44
N ALA A 388 41.78 -2.47 4.54
CA ALA A 388 42.21 -1.76 3.34
C ALA A 388 41.14 -1.76 2.23
N ARG A 389 40.23 -2.74 2.26
CA ARG A 389 39.13 -2.90 1.29
C ARG A 389 37.74 -2.57 1.86
N THR A 390 37.65 -2.35 3.16
CA THR A 390 36.41 -1.94 3.85
C THR A 390 36.21 -0.43 3.79
N VAL A 391 35.01 0.02 3.43
CA VAL A 391 34.64 1.43 3.33
C VAL A 391 33.42 1.69 4.21
N THR A 392 33.58 2.49 5.26
CA THR A 392 32.52 2.83 6.22
C THR A 392 31.94 4.23 6.01
N ASP A 393 32.63 5.09 5.26
CA ASP A 393 32.14 6.42 4.89
C ASP A 393 31.05 6.32 3.81
N PRO A 394 29.83 6.85 4.03
CA PRO A 394 28.73 6.72 3.07
C PRO A 394 28.96 7.35 1.70
N GLU A 395 29.66 8.48 1.62
CA GLU A 395 29.90 9.14 0.33
C GLU A 395 30.85 8.32 -0.53
N ARG A 396 31.92 7.79 0.08
CA ARG A 396 32.85 6.89 -0.58
C ARG A 396 32.22 5.53 -0.89
N ALA A 397 31.45 4.95 0.03
CA ALA A 397 30.82 3.64 -0.15
C ALA A 397 29.83 3.63 -1.34
N ALA A 398 29.14 4.75 -1.58
CA ALA A 398 28.19 4.88 -2.68
C ALA A 398 28.81 4.75 -4.09
N THR A 399 30.13 4.82 -4.20
CA THR A 399 30.90 4.72 -5.45
C THR A 399 32.10 3.77 -5.36
N ALA A 400 32.25 3.02 -4.27
CA ALA A 400 33.40 2.17 -4.04
C ALA A 400 33.43 0.98 -5.02
N GLU A 401 34.59 0.74 -5.63
CA GLU A 401 34.87 -0.53 -6.32
C GLU A 401 35.45 -1.53 -5.31
N VAL A 402 34.83 -2.71 -5.21
CA VAL A 402 35.25 -3.75 -4.26
C VAL A 402 35.60 -5.02 -5.02
N THR A 403 36.82 -5.51 -4.83
CA THR A 403 37.29 -6.77 -5.43
C THR A 403 37.35 -7.87 -4.38
N ILE A 404 36.70 -8.98 -4.67
CA ILE A 404 36.68 -10.20 -3.84
C ILE A 404 37.16 -11.40 -4.66
N GLY A 405 37.82 -12.34 -3.99
CA GLY A 405 38.18 -13.65 -4.53
C GLY A 405 37.35 -14.80 -3.93
N PRO A 406 37.63 -16.05 -4.35
CA PRO A 406 37.04 -17.24 -3.73
C PRO A 406 37.28 -17.27 -2.22
N GLY A 407 36.24 -17.57 -1.44
CA GLY A 407 36.29 -17.61 0.03
C GLY A 407 36.14 -16.24 0.72
N GLU A 408 36.20 -15.13 -0.02
CA GLU A 408 35.91 -13.80 0.52
C GLU A 408 34.44 -13.41 0.31
N THR A 409 33.93 -12.52 1.16
CA THR A 409 32.56 -11.99 1.06
C THR A 409 32.57 -10.48 1.17
N ALA A 410 31.91 -9.77 0.27
CA ALA A 410 31.60 -8.34 0.46
C ALA A 410 30.20 -8.20 1.07
N VAL A 411 30.06 -7.47 2.17
CA VAL A 411 28.77 -7.17 2.81
C VAL A 411 28.48 -5.68 2.64
N PHE A 412 27.44 -5.35 1.89
CA PHE A 412 26.99 -3.98 1.64
C PHE A 412 25.82 -3.63 2.56
N ASP A 413 25.84 -2.45 3.17
CA ASP A 413 24.68 -1.84 3.86
C ASP A 413 24.09 -0.72 3.01
N LEU A 414 22.82 -0.81 2.61
CA LEU A 414 22.12 0.24 1.87
C LEU A 414 21.55 1.34 2.77
N GLY A 415 21.61 1.17 4.09
CA GLY A 415 21.16 2.12 5.10
C GLY A 415 19.65 2.20 5.29
N GLN A 416 18.88 1.39 4.56
CA GLN A 416 17.43 1.38 4.56
C GLN A 416 16.96 -0.03 4.20
N ASN A 417 16.06 -0.61 5.00
CA ASN A 417 15.32 -1.81 4.60
C ASN A 417 14.31 -1.44 3.52
N LEU A 418 14.51 -1.92 2.30
CA LEU A 418 13.77 -1.55 1.09
C LEU A 418 13.21 -2.79 0.40
N VAL A 419 12.36 -2.58 -0.61
CA VAL A 419 11.83 -3.66 -1.45
C VAL A 419 12.04 -3.35 -2.92
N GLY A 420 12.47 -4.36 -3.66
CA GLY A 420 12.67 -4.29 -5.10
C GLY A 420 13.76 -5.24 -5.55
N VAL A 421 14.69 -4.77 -6.39
CA VAL A 421 15.70 -5.62 -7.05
C VAL A 421 17.09 -4.99 -7.00
N PRO A 422 18.17 -5.79 -7.03
CA PRO A 422 19.50 -5.26 -7.16
C PRO A 422 19.75 -4.76 -8.60
N ARG A 423 20.52 -3.68 -8.74
CA ARG A 423 21.24 -3.34 -9.96
C ARG A 423 22.72 -3.29 -9.63
N TYR A 424 23.52 -4.07 -10.33
CA TYR A 424 24.96 -4.14 -10.09
C TYR A 424 25.75 -4.10 -11.39
N THR A 425 27.00 -3.66 -11.27
CA THR A 425 27.98 -3.70 -12.34
C THR A 425 29.20 -4.50 -11.87
N LEU A 426 29.62 -5.46 -12.70
CA LEU A 426 30.62 -6.46 -12.38
C LEU A 426 31.73 -6.46 -13.41
N ARG A 427 32.94 -6.80 -13.00
CA ARG A 427 34.09 -7.03 -13.89
C ARG A 427 34.85 -8.25 -13.40
N GLY A 428 35.01 -9.25 -14.25
CA GLY A 428 35.71 -10.48 -13.91
C GLY A 428 35.85 -11.42 -15.12
N PRO A 429 36.44 -12.61 -14.90
CA PRO A 429 36.56 -13.65 -15.91
C PRO A 429 35.20 -14.15 -16.43
N GLU A 430 35.19 -14.69 -17.65
CA GLU A 430 34.02 -15.40 -18.18
C GLU A 430 33.69 -16.63 -17.30
N GLY A 431 32.40 -16.88 -17.08
CA GLY A 431 31.93 -18.04 -16.33
C GLY A 431 32.01 -17.89 -14.81
N THR A 432 32.60 -16.80 -14.30
CA THR A 432 32.55 -16.47 -12.87
C THR A 432 31.09 -16.32 -12.44
N GLN A 433 30.70 -17.07 -11.41
CA GLN A 433 29.38 -16.95 -10.81
C GLN A 433 29.47 -16.03 -9.60
N VAL A 434 28.60 -15.03 -9.55
CA VAL A 434 28.48 -14.08 -8.45
C VAL A 434 27.09 -14.24 -7.84
N ALA A 435 27.05 -14.53 -6.54
CA ALA A 435 25.81 -14.67 -5.78
C ALA A 435 25.63 -13.48 -4.85
N PHE A 436 24.48 -12.82 -4.96
CA PHE A 436 24.02 -11.73 -4.11
C PHE A 436 22.92 -12.28 -3.20
N ARG A 437 23.20 -12.30 -1.90
CA ARG A 437 22.34 -12.84 -0.85
C ARG A 437 21.80 -11.70 0.00
N PHE A 438 20.48 -11.58 0.04
CA PHE A 438 19.79 -10.48 0.70
C PHE A 438 19.42 -10.79 2.15
N GLY A 439 19.33 -9.77 2.99
CA GLY A 439 18.83 -9.85 4.36
C GLY A 439 18.46 -8.48 4.93
N GLU A 440 17.61 -8.48 5.97
CA GLU A 440 17.11 -7.25 6.59
C GLU A 440 18.02 -6.71 7.69
N MET A 441 18.75 -7.62 8.37
CA MET A 441 19.61 -7.34 9.52
C MET A 441 21.01 -7.94 9.30
N LEU A 442 21.98 -7.50 10.10
CA LEU A 442 23.25 -8.20 10.27
C LEU A 442 23.18 -9.04 11.55
N ASN A 443 23.87 -10.17 11.54
CA ASN A 443 24.13 -10.95 12.75
C ASN A 443 24.99 -10.12 13.72
N ASP A 444 24.66 -10.23 15.00
CA ASP A 444 25.55 -9.92 16.11
C ASP A 444 25.93 -11.22 16.84
N ASP A 445 26.40 -11.15 18.08
CA ASP A 445 26.70 -12.33 18.88
C ASP A 445 25.50 -12.82 19.72
N SER A 446 24.32 -12.23 19.57
CA SER A 446 23.13 -12.51 20.38
C SER A 446 22.45 -13.84 20.04
N ALA A 447 21.47 -14.23 20.88
CA ALA A 447 20.63 -15.39 20.61
C ALA A 447 19.79 -15.20 19.34
N GLY A 448 19.51 -16.29 18.63
CA GLY A 448 18.73 -16.29 17.39
C GLY A 448 19.51 -15.90 16.12
N ALA A 449 20.72 -15.35 16.25
CA ALA A 449 21.64 -15.13 15.13
C ALA A 449 22.00 -16.45 14.42
N ASP A 450 22.10 -16.43 13.08
CA ASP A 450 22.36 -17.60 12.22
C ASP A 450 23.76 -17.62 11.60
N GLY A 451 24.61 -16.67 11.99
CA GLY A 451 25.95 -16.51 11.45
C GLY A 451 26.87 -15.72 12.39
N PRO A 452 28.16 -15.56 12.03
CA PRO A 452 29.10 -14.75 12.80
C PRO A 452 28.66 -13.29 12.85
N ALA A 453 28.97 -12.60 13.94
CA ALA A 453 28.70 -11.17 14.08
C ALA A 453 29.33 -10.38 12.90
N GLY A 454 28.53 -9.52 12.26
CA GLY A 454 28.89 -8.75 11.06
C GLY A 454 28.54 -9.42 9.71
N SER A 455 28.06 -10.67 9.71
CA SER A 455 27.50 -11.31 8.51
C SER A 455 26.02 -10.97 8.33
N VAL A 456 25.45 -11.22 7.15
CA VAL A 456 24.01 -10.97 6.88
C VAL A 456 23.15 -12.02 7.60
N TYR A 457 22.18 -11.56 8.40
CA TYR A 457 21.19 -12.42 9.07
C TYR A 457 20.10 -12.85 8.10
N ARG A 458 19.79 -14.15 8.03
CA ARG A 458 18.87 -14.72 7.04
C ARG A 458 17.89 -15.76 7.58
N ALA A 459 17.94 -16.08 8.87
CA ALA A 459 17.11 -17.11 9.47
C ALA A 459 15.61 -16.80 9.31
N ASN A 460 15.23 -15.53 9.45
CA ASN A 460 13.85 -15.07 9.34
C ASN A 460 13.27 -15.15 7.92
N LEU A 461 14.10 -15.41 6.90
CA LEU A 461 13.63 -15.68 5.54
C LEU A 461 13.00 -17.07 5.39
N ARG A 462 13.19 -17.94 6.41
CA ARG A 462 12.68 -19.31 6.46
C ARG A 462 13.11 -20.10 5.21
N GLY A 463 12.16 -20.56 4.40
CA GLY A 463 12.43 -21.31 3.18
C GLY A 463 12.73 -20.47 1.94
N ALA A 464 12.71 -19.13 2.01
CA ALA A 464 13.03 -18.27 0.88
C ALA A 464 14.54 -18.15 0.68
N LYS A 465 15.04 -18.53 -0.51
CA LYS A 465 16.48 -18.40 -0.80
C LYS A 465 16.91 -16.95 -1.05
N ALA A 466 16.02 -16.05 -1.48
CA ALA A 466 16.31 -14.63 -1.69
C ALA A 466 17.74 -14.38 -2.22
N THR A 467 18.06 -14.95 -3.39
CA THR A 467 19.40 -14.90 -3.98
C THR A 467 19.33 -14.51 -5.46
N SER A 468 20.13 -13.54 -5.86
CA SER A 468 20.41 -13.23 -7.26
C SER A 468 21.73 -13.87 -7.66
N THR A 469 21.75 -14.69 -8.71
CA THR A 469 22.97 -15.31 -9.24
C THR A 469 23.25 -14.82 -10.65
N TYR A 470 24.45 -14.27 -10.89
CA TYR A 470 24.89 -13.80 -12.19
C TYR A 470 26.12 -14.57 -12.66
N ILE A 471 26.12 -15.05 -13.90
CA ILE A 471 27.27 -15.71 -14.53
C ILE A 471 27.82 -14.79 -15.61
N LEU A 472 29.07 -14.33 -15.44
CA LEU A 472 29.69 -13.36 -16.33
C LEU A 472 29.95 -13.93 -17.72
N ARG A 473 29.80 -13.10 -18.75
CA ARG A 473 30.25 -13.43 -20.12
C ARG A 473 31.72 -13.08 -20.36
N GLY A 474 32.33 -12.28 -19.49
CA GLY A 474 33.73 -11.88 -19.55
C GLY A 474 34.04 -10.87 -20.65
N GLY A 475 35.32 -10.82 -21.07
CA GLY A 475 35.78 -9.90 -22.13
C GLY A 475 36.36 -8.57 -21.63
N GLY A 476 36.71 -8.45 -20.34
CA GLY A 476 37.46 -7.33 -19.77
C GLY A 476 36.67 -6.02 -19.56
N ARG A 477 35.47 -5.90 -20.11
CA ARG A 477 34.55 -4.78 -19.87
C ARG A 477 33.62 -5.07 -18.70
N ALA A 478 33.15 -4.01 -18.06
CA ALA A 478 32.16 -4.13 -16.99
C ALA A 478 30.78 -4.52 -17.54
N GLU A 479 30.09 -5.42 -16.86
CA GLU A 479 28.77 -5.95 -17.20
C GLU A 479 27.74 -5.44 -16.20
N THR A 480 26.65 -4.82 -16.66
CA THR A 480 25.58 -4.33 -15.79
C THR A 480 24.35 -5.21 -15.93
N HIS A 481 23.79 -5.62 -14.79
CA HIS A 481 22.59 -6.44 -14.73
C HIS A 481 21.62 -5.92 -13.67
N GLN A 482 20.34 -6.23 -13.88
CA GLN A 482 19.26 -5.98 -12.95
C GLN A 482 18.22 -7.08 -13.09
N ASP A 483 17.77 -7.62 -11.96
CA ASP A 483 16.70 -8.62 -11.99
C ASP A 483 15.35 -8.00 -12.38
N SER A 484 14.49 -8.82 -12.99
CA SER A 484 13.16 -8.38 -13.43
C SER A 484 12.05 -9.41 -13.20
N LEU A 485 12.39 -10.68 -12.94
CA LEU A 485 11.44 -11.78 -12.73
C LEU A 485 11.32 -12.21 -11.26
N THR A 486 11.77 -11.38 -10.32
CA THR A 486 11.68 -11.60 -8.87
C THR A 486 11.73 -10.27 -8.10
N PHE A 487 11.57 -10.30 -6.78
CA PHE A 487 11.81 -9.16 -5.89
C PHE A 487 12.26 -9.63 -4.51
N TYR A 488 12.85 -8.72 -3.74
CA TYR A 488 13.42 -8.98 -2.42
C TYR A 488 13.08 -7.85 -1.45
N GLY A 489 12.93 -8.15 -0.16
CA GLY A 489 12.97 -7.18 0.94
C GLY A 489 14.30 -7.25 1.67
N PHE A 490 15.06 -6.15 1.73
CA PHE A 490 16.43 -6.17 2.24
C PHE A 490 16.99 -4.78 2.57
N ARG A 491 17.96 -4.76 3.48
CA ARG A 491 18.89 -3.64 3.71
C ARG A 491 20.32 -4.02 3.35
N TYR A 492 20.69 -5.27 3.64
CA TYR A 492 22.04 -5.77 3.51
C TYR A 492 22.17 -6.75 2.35
N VAL A 493 23.31 -6.71 1.67
CA VAL A 493 23.64 -7.59 0.55
C VAL A 493 24.99 -8.25 0.80
N SER A 494 25.00 -9.57 0.92
CA SER A 494 26.22 -10.38 0.93
C SER A 494 26.56 -10.82 -0.49
N VAL A 495 27.79 -10.59 -0.93
CA VAL A 495 28.27 -10.92 -2.28
C VAL A 495 29.44 -11.89 -2.17
N THR A 496 29.31 -13.03 -2.85
CA THR A 496 30.35 -14.07 -2.97
C THR A 496 30.57 -14.44 -4.42
N ALA A 497 31.77 -14.90 -4.79
CA ALA A 497 32.07 -15.30 -6.16
C ALA A 497 32.91 -16.59 -6.24
N THR A 498 32.77 -17.31 -7.36
CA THR A 498 33.56 -18.53 -7.64
C THR A 498 34.98 -18.25 -8.13
N ASP A 499 35.26 -17.01 -8.55
CA ASP A 499 36.56 -16.52 -8.99
C ASP A 499 36.69 -15.02 -8.64
N ARG A 500 37.85 -14.42 -8.87
CA ARG A 500 38.11 -13.01 -8.62
C ARG A 500 37.17 -12.12 -9.43
N VAL A 501 36.38 -11.30 -8.75
CA VAL A 501 35.45 -10.34 -9.37
C VAL A 501 35.52 -8.98 -8.68
N THR A 502 35.38 -7.90 -9.45
CA THR A 502 35.17 -6.55 -8.94
C THR A 502 33.70 -6.16 -9.08
N VAL A 503 33.06 -5.78 -7.97
CA VAL A 503 31.79 -5.06 -7.96
C VAL A 503 32.12 -3.57 -8.11
N THR A 504 31.75 -2.96 -9.24
CA THR A 504 32.07 -1.55 -9.53
C THR A 504 30.92 -0.61 -9.23
N ALA A 505 29.70 -1.13 -9.14
CA ALA A 505 28.53 -0.39 -8.70
C ALA A 505 27.49 -1.35 -8.15
N LEU A 506 26.77 -0.92 -7.11
CA LEU A 506 25.61 -1.61 -6.56
C LEU A 506 24.55 -0.57 -6.19
N THR A 507 23.28 -0.86 -6.49
CA THR A 507 22.14 -0.02 -6.13
C THR A 507 20.96 -0.93 -5.82
N GLY A 508 20.31 -0.75 -4.69
CA GLY A 508 18.98 -1.30 -4.43
C GLY A 508 17.95 -0.46 -5.18
N ARG A 509 17.34 -1.04 -6.23
CA ARG A 509 16.27 -0.41 -7.00
C ARG A 509 14.97 -0.62 -6.25
N VAL A 510 14.29 0.46 -5.86
CA VAL A 510 13.04 0.38 -5.10
C VAL A 510 11.86 0.17 -6.04
N ALA A 511 10.94 -0.72 -5.67
CA ALA A 511 9.71 -0.98 -6.41
C ALA A 511 8.47 -0.83 -5.53
N THR A 512 7.40 -0.19 -6.05
CA THR A 512 6.11 -0.11 -5.35
C THR A 512 4.97 0.26 -6.31
N SER A 513 3.74 -0.04 -5.93
CA SER A 513 2.49 0.47 -6.52
C SER A 513 2.01 1.77 -5.85
N ALA A 514 2.51 2.11 -4.66
CA ALA A 514 2.24 3.37 -3.96
C ALA A 514 3.15 4.50 -4.48
N ILE A 515 3.01 4.84 -5.77
CA ILE A 515 3.99 5.67 -6.50
C ILE A 515 3.84 7.18 -6.29
N ARG A 516 2.82 7.63 -5.56
CA ARG A 516 2.49 9.05 -5.36
C ARG A 516 2.17 9.30 -3.90
N ASP A 517 3.08 9.96 -3.18
CA ASP A 517 2.84 10.46 -1.82
C ASP A 517 1.86 11.65 -1.89
N ILE A 518 0.82 11.64 -1.07
CA ILE A 518 -0.24 12.68 -1.04
C ILE A 518 -0.45 13.29 0.35
N GLY A 519 0.22 12.82 1.38
CA GLY A 519 0.18 13.41 2.71
C GLY A 519 1.55 13.51 3.33
N SER A 520 1.70 14.39 4.32
CA SER A 520 2.89 14.56 5.14
C SER A 520 2.50 14.88 6.58
N VAL A 521 3.27 14.35 7.53
CA VAL A 521 3.26 14.77 8.94
C VAL A 521 4.69 14.73 9.43
N GLY A 522 5.11 15.76 10.16
CA GLY A 522 6.44 15.86 10.74
C GLY A 522 6.42 16.69 12.02
N THR A 523 7.37 16.41 12.90
CA THR A 523 7.46 17.02 14.24
C THR A 523 8.84 17.66 14.46
N ASP A 524 9.06 18.27 15.62
CA ASP A 524 10.38 18.65 16.13
C ASP A 524 11.09 17.55 16.95
N ASP A 525 10.58 16.32 16.95
CA ASP A 525 11.19 15.17 17.62
C ASP A 525 11.78 14.17 16.60
N ASP A 526 13.09 13.96 16.65
CA ASP A 526 13.81 13.13 15.67
C ASP A 526 13.43 11.64 15.73
N GLN A 527 13.14 11.09 16.91
CA GLN A 527 12.77 9.68 17.07
C GLN A 527 11.36 9.43 16.50
N VAL A 528 10.42 10.35 16.74
CA VAL A 528 9.08 10.28 16.16
C VAL A 528 9.12 10.49 14.65
N ASN A 529 9.98 11.39 14.14
CA ASN A 529 10.20 11.54 12.71
C ASN A 529 10.84 10.29 12.08
N GLN A 530 11.72 9.58 12.80
CA GLN A 530 12.25 8.29 12.36
C GLN A 530 11.15 7.22 12.32
N LEU A 531 10.24 7.17 13.30
CA LEU A 531 9.07 6.30 13.26
C LEU A 531 8.19 6.60 12.03
N ILE A 532 7.89 7.88 11.76
CA ILE A 532 7.15 8.31 10.56
C ILE A 532 7.83 7.83 9.28
N SER A 533 9.16 7.95 9.20
CA SER A 533 9.94 7.42 8.08
C SER A 533 9.79 5.89 7.97
N ASN A 534 9.91 5.17 9.09
CA ASN A 534 9.79 3.71 9.15
C ASN A 534 8.42 3.23 8.65
N VAL A 535 7.35 3.93 9.02
CA VAL A 535 5.99 3.62 8.54
C VAL A 535 5.90 3.76 7.01
N ARG A 536 6.43 4.85 6.44
CA ARG A 536 6.41 5.08 4.98
C ARG A 536 7.21 4.04 4.21
N TRP A 537 8.39 3.67 4.71
CA TRP A 537 9.19 2.61 4.09
C TRP A 537 8.52 1.24 4.19
N GLY A 538 7.84 0.96 5.30
CA GLY A 538 7.04 -0.24 5.47
C GLY A 538 5.89 -0.33 4.45
N GLN A 539 5.16 0.79 4.26
CA GLN A 539 4.10 0.86 3.26
C GLN A 539 4.63 0.68 1.84
N ARG A 540 5.66 1.43 1.44
CA ARG A 540 6.26 1.33 0.09
C ARG A 540 6.68 -0.10 -0.21
N GLY A 541 7.28 -0.76 0.78
CA GLY A 541 7.78 -2.12 0.64
C GLY A 541 6.70 -3.16 0.40
N ASN A 542 5.52 -2.95 0.97
CA ASN A 542 4.46 -3.95 0.97
C ASN A 542 3.28 -3.61 0.07
N TYR A 543 3.26 -2.43 -0.55
CA TYR A 543 2.26 -2.12 -1.59
C TYR A 543 2.85 -2.49 -2.96
N LEU A 544 2.98 -3.79 -3.25
CA LEU A 544 3.55 -4.30 -4.50
C LEU A 544 2.54 -5.26 -5.14
N TRP A 545 1.73 -4.74 -6.07
CA TRP A 545 0.55 -5.37 -6.68
C TRP A 545 -0.59 -5.74 -5.71
N VAL A 546 -0.28 -6.22 -4.51
CA VAL A 546 -1.20 -6.51 -3.40
C VAL A 546 -0.59 -5.99 -2.08
N PRO A 547 -1.39 -5.65 -1.06
CA PRO A 547 -0.89 -5.18 0.25
C PRO A 547 -0.33 -6.37 1.06
N THR A 548 0.96 -6.68 0.87
CA THR A 548 1.59 -7.85 1.51
C THR A 548 1.82 -7.65 2.99
N ASP A 549 1.78 -8.73 3.78
CA ASP A 549 2.22 -8.71 5.17
C ASP A 549 3.70 -8.30 5.29
N CYS A 550 4.56 -8.98 4.55
CA CYS A 550 6.00 -8.73 4.55
C CYS A 550 6.59 -8.99 3.15
N PRO A 551 7.73 -8.39 2.77
CA PRO A 551 8.22 -8.46 1.40
C PRO A 551 9.41 -9.42 1.17
N GLN A 552 9.91 -10.09 2.20
CA GLN A 552 11.22 -10.77 2.22
C GLN A 552 11.15 -12.29 2.32
N ARG A 553 10.34 -12.85 3.24
CA ARG A 553 10.29 -14.29 3.53
C ARG A 553 9.38 -15.03 2.54
N ASP A 554 9.25 -16.34 2.74
CA ASP A 554 8.36 -17.24 2.00
C ASP A 554 6.87 -17.08 2.39
N GLU A 555 6.37 -15.84 2.31
CA GLU A 555 4.97 -15.47 2.59
C GLU A 555 4.46 -14.40 1.61
N ARG A 556 4.63 -13.10 1.90
CA ARG A 556 4.31 -12.01 0.96
C ARG A 556 2.89 -12.07 0.44
N LEU A 557 1.96 -12.34 1.34
CA LEU A 557 0.55 -12.56 1.05
C LEU A 557 -0.26 -11.33 1.41
N GLY A 558 -1.35 -11.09 0.69
CA GLY A 558 -2.29 -10.03 1.03
C GLY A 558 -3.12 -10.40 2.26
N TRP A 559 -2.50 -10.38 3.44
CA TRP A 559 -3.16 -10.63 4.71
C TRP A 559 -4.17 -9.52 5.01
N THR A 560 -5.41 -9.93 5.25
CA THR A 560 -6.54 -9.01 5.32
C THR A 560 -6.58 -8.24 6.65
N GLY A 561 -6.15 -8.86 7.76
CA GLY A 561 -6.02 -8.21 9.06
C GLY A 561 -5.03 -7.04 9.05
N ASP A 562 -3.85 -7.26 8.46
CA ASP A 562 -2.85 -6.23 8.22
C ASP A 562 -3.42 -5.11 7.35
N THR A 563 -4.02 -5.47 6.22
CA THR A 563 -4.55 -4.51 5.25
C THR A 563 -5.60 -3.60 5.88
N GLN A 564 -6.60 -4.15 6.58
CA GLN A 564 -7.65 -3.35 7.20
C GLN A 564 -7.11 -2.41 8.28
N LEU A 565 -6.07 -2.85 9.01
CA LEU A 565 -5.47 -2.12 10.10
C LEU A 565 -4.76 -0.87 9.57
N PHE A 566 -4.07 -1.03 8.45
CA PHE A 566 -3.19 0.00 7.91
C PHE A 566 -3.84 0.86 6.81
N CYS A 567 -4.94 0.42 6.20
CA CYS A 567 -5.50 1.06 5.00
C CYS A 567 -5.75 2.56 5.16
N ASN A 568 -6.20 3.02 6.33
CA ASN A 568 -6.41 4.44 6.60
C ASN A 568 -5.08 5.23 6.62
N THR A 569 -4.07 4.75 7.36
CA THR A 569 -2.71 5.32 7.31
C THR A 569 -2.18 5.35 5.87
N GLY A 570 -2.34 4.25 5.15
CA GLY A 570 -1.87 4.13 3.78
C GLY A 570 -2.50 5.15 2.83
N LEU A 571 -3.80 5.44 3.00
CA LEU A 571 -4.57 6.42 2.23
C LEU A 571 -4.28 7.88 2.61
N TYR A 572 -3.80 8.16 3.83
CA TYR A 572 -3.22 9.47 4.14
C TYR A 572 -1.87 9.67 3.45
N ASN A 573 -1.02 8.64 3.47
CA ASN A 573 0.35 8.73 2.98
C ASN A 573 0.46 8.82 1.45
N ALA A 574 -0.27 7.98 0.72
CA ALA A 574 -0.14 7.82 -0.72
C ALA A 574 -1.50 7.65 -1.43
N ASP A 575 -1.54 7.98 -2.73
CA ASP A 575 -2.71 7.76 -3.59
C ASP A 575 -2.89 6.25 -3.85
N ALA A 576 -3.55 5.58 -2.90
CA ALA A 576 -3.76 4.14 -2.89
C ALA A 576 -5.22 3.73 -3.14
N VAL A 577 -6.07 4.65 -3.61
CA VAL A 577 -7.51 4.40 -3.82
C VAL A 577 -7.73 3.26 -4.81
N ALA A 578 -7.08 3.33 -5.97
CA ALA A 578 -7.22 2.29 -7.00
C ALA A 578 -6.58 0.95 -6.56
N PHE A 579 -5.45 1.02 -5.84
CA PHE A 579 -4.74 -0.14 -5.32
C PHE A 579 -5.61 -0.94 -4.32
N LEU A 580 -6.17 -0.28 -3.31
CA LEU A 580 -7.03 -0.92 -2.31
C LEU A 580 -8.39 -1.33 -2.90
N SER A 581 -8.93 -0.57 -3.85
CA SER A 581 -10.15 -0.98 -4.58
C SER A 581 -9.93 -2.25 -5.38
N HIS A 582 -8.75 -2.41 -6.00
CA HIS A 582 -8.42 -3.63 -6.73
C HIS A 582 -8.19 -4.83 -5.80
N PHE A 583 -7.55 -4.60 -4.64
CA PHE A 583 -7.43 -5.63 -3.61
C PHE A 583 -8.80 -6.12 -3.12
N GLU A 584 -9.76 -5.21 -2.92
CA GLU A 584 -11.14 -5.56 -2.59
C GLU A 584 -11.81 -6.42 -3.68
N GLU A 585 -11.60 -6.13 -4.96
CA GLU A 585 -12.09 -7.00 -6.05
C GLU A 585 -11.48 -8.41 -5.97
N ASN A 586 -10.17 -8.51 -5.71
CA ASN A 586 -9.51 -9.81 -5.50
C ASN A 586 -10.06 -10.53 -4.26
N LEU A 587 -10.36 -9.80 -3.18
CA LEU A 587 -10.92 -10.36 -1.96
C LEU A 587 -12.37 -10.88 -2.16
N ILE A 588 -13.18 -10.22 -2.99
CA ILE A 588 -14.50 -10.71 -3.40
C ILE A 588 -14.36 -11.98 -4.25
N ASP A 589 -13.40 -12.03 -5.17
CA ASP A 589 -13.11 -13.24 -5.94
C ASP A 589 -12.66 -14.37 -4.99
N SER A 590 -11.82 -14.06 -3.99
CA SER A 590 -11.38 -15.03 -2.97
C SER A 590 -12.52 -15.51 -2.05
N GLN A 591 -13.44 -14.63 -1.66
CA GLN A 591 -14.64 -14.97 -0.88
C GLN A 591 -15.46 -16.04 -1.58
N ARG A 592 -15.63 -15.92 -2.91
CA ARG A 592 -16.43 -16.86 -3.71
C ARG A 592 -15.72 -18.19 -3.94
N GLY A 593 -14.41 -18.15 -4.23
CA GLY A 593 -13.64 -19.33 -4.58
C GLY A 593 -13.17 -20.15 -3.38
N TYR A 594 -12.83 -19.50 -2.27
CA TYR A 594 -12.15 -20.13 -1.13
C TYR A 594 -12.85 -19.91 0.21
N GLY A 595 -13.78 -18.95 0.30
CA GLY A 595 -14.52 -18.65 1.53
C GLY A 595 -15.55 -19.71 1.89
N LEU A 596 -15.79 -19.91 3.19
CA LEU A 596 -16.87 -20.78 3.68
C LEU A 596 -18.22 -20.35 3.11
N ASP A 597 -18.94 -21.32 2.53
CA ASP A 597 -20.23 -21.15 1.82
C ASP A 597 -20.21 -20.10 0.70
N GLY A 598 -19.02 -19.74 0.19
CA GLY A 598 -18.86 -18.60 -0.73
C GLY A 598 -19.26 -17.25 -0.11
N ALA A 599 -19.28 -17.16 1.23
CA ALA A 599 -19.80 -16.03 2.00
C ALA A 599 -18.79 -15.43 2.98
N GLN A 600 -17.89 -16.24 3.55
CA GLN A 600 -16.82 -15.74 4.42
C GLN A 600 -15.71 -15.09 3.58
N PHE A 601 -15.34 -13.84 3.87
CA PHE A 601 -14.10 -13.29 3.33
C PHE A 601 -12.88 -14.02 3.90
N THR A 602 -11.84 -14.22 3.10
CA THR A 602 -10.67 -15.01 3.48
C THR A 602 -9.68 -14.21 4.33
N ALA A 603 -8.80 -14.89 5.07
CA ALA A 603 -7.75 -14.23 5.86
C ALA A 603 -6.58 -13.70 5.01
N VAL A 604 -6.47 -14.19 3.78
CA VAL A 604 -5.46 -13.83 2.78
C VAL A 604 -6.12 -13.77 1.40
N SER A 605 -5.64 -12.86 0.56
CA SER A 605 -6.04 -12.76 -0.85
C SER A 605 -4.86 -12.22 -1.66
N PRO A 606 -4.56 -12.73 -2.87
CA PRO A 606 -5.20 -13.85 -3.58
C PRO A 606 -4.97 -15.23 -2.95
N GLY A 607 -5.60 -16.25 -3.52
CA GLY A 607 -5.60 -17.65 -3.07
C GLY A 607 -4.20 -18.25 -2.87
N ASN A 608 -4.02 -19.00 -1.79
CA ASN A 608 -2.81 -19.67 -1.34
C ASN A 608 -3.11 -20.65 -0.16
N ARG A 609 -2.08 -21.19 0.47
CA ARG A 609 -2.14 -22.26 1.47
C ARG A 609 -2.83 -21.87 2.78
N TYR A 610 -2.95 -20.57 3.06
CA TYR A 610 -3.64 -20.05 4.25
C TYR A 610 -5.12 -19.71 3.99
N ASN A 611 -5.65 -20.04 2.82
CA ASN A 611 -7.10 -19.92 2.54
C ASN A 611 -7.95 -21.07 3.10
N ALA A 612 -7.36 -21.98 3.88
CA ALA A 612 -8.12 -23.04 4.55
C ALA A 612 -9.23 -22.46 5.43
N ALA A 613 -10.38 -23.15 5.46
CA ALA A 613 -11.53 -22.73 6.26
C ALA A 613 -11.17 -22.60 7.74
N ALA A 614 -11.31 -21.38 8.28
CA ALA A 614 -11.03 -21.08 9.67
C ALA A 614 -11.91 -19.91 10.17
N PRO A 615 -12.22 -19.85 11.47
CA PRO A 615 -12.87 -18.68 12.07
C PRO A 615 -11.86 -17.53 12.18
N VAL A 616 -12.03 -16.46 11.39
CA VAL A 616 -11.00 -15.42 11.22
C VAL A 616 -11.54 -13.99 11.34
N SER A 617 -12.43 -13.74 12.31
CA SER A 617 -12.78 -12.35 12.67
C SER A 617 -11.53 -11.54 13.05
N GLY A 618 -11.53 -10.27 12.66
CA GLY A 618 -10.34 -9.41 12.65
C GLY A 618 -9.55 -9.47 11.34
N TRP A 619 -9.82 -10.45 10.48
CA TRP A 619 -9.21 -10.60 9.15
C TRP A 619 -10.28 -10.56 8.06
N ALA A 620 -11.28 -11.46 8.11
CA ALA A 620 -12.40 -11.48 7.16
C ALA A 620 -13.17 -10.15 7.11
N ASP A 621 -13.23 -9.44 8.23
CA ASP A 621 -13.90 -8.15 8.37
C ASP A 621 -13.32 -7.05 7.47
N CYS A 622 -12.12 -7.27 6.92
CA CYS A 622 -11.48 -6.43 5.91
C CYS A 622 -12.39 -6.16 4.71
N GLY A 623 -13.18 -7.14 4.26
CA GLY A 623 -14.12 -6.98 3.14
C GLY A 623 -15.28 -6.01 3.43
N VAL A 624 -15.42 -5.52 4.66
CA VAL A 624 -16.34 -4.42 5.04
C VAL A 624 -15.55 -3.15 5.38
N ILE A 625 -14.43 -3.28 6.08
CA ILE A 625 -13.64 -2.14 6.58
C ILE A 625 -12.89 -1.42 5.46
N VAL A 626 -12.35 -2.13 4.46
CA VAL A 626 -11.66 -1.51 3.32
C VAL A 626 -12.63 -0.71 2.45
N PRO A 627 -13.80 -1.23 2.02
CA PRO A 627 -14.79 -0.43 1.30
C PRO A 627 -15.20 0.85 2.03
N TRP A 628 -15.46 0.74 3.35
CA TRP A 628 -15.76 1.91 4.18
C TRP A 628 -14.62 2.92 4.17
N THR A 629 -13.41 2.49 4.47
CA THR A 629 -12.25 3.40 4.62
C THR A 629 -11.87 4.05 3.30
N VAL A 630 -11.84 3.29 2.19
CA VAL A 630 -11.55 3.85 0.87
C VAL A 630 -12.61 4.89 0.48
N TRP A 631 -13.89 4.62 0.72
CA TRP A 631 -14.95 5.60 0.46
C TRP A 631 -14.80 6.85 1.32
N GLN A 632 -14.53 6.69 2.61
CA GLN A 632 -14.32 7.79 3.55
C GLN A 632 -13.16 8.71 3.16
N MET A 633 -12.08 8.15 2.63
CA MET A 633 -10.89 8.92 2.22
C MET A 633 -11.02 9.51 0.80
N SER A 634 -11.69 8.80 -0.11
CA SER A 634 -11.76 9.19 -1.53
C SER A 634 -13.04 9.93 -1.92
N GLY A 635 -14.11 9.83 -1.13
CA GLY A 635 -15.46 10.26 -1.51
C GLY A 635 -16.14 9.38 -2.56
N ASP A 636 -15.46 8.34 -3.06
CA ASP A 636 -15.96 7.50 -4.13
C ASP A 636 -16.85 6.37 -3.59
N ARG A 637 -18.17 6.58 -3.67
CA ARG A 637 -19.16 5.59 -3.18
C ARG A 637 -19.16 4.29 -3.98
N THR A 638 -18.63 4.26 -5.19
CA THR A 638 -18.82 3.10 -6.08
C THR A 638 -18.15 1.84 -5.55
N ILE A 639 -17.11 1.94 -4.70
CA ILE A 639 -16.55 0.78 -4.01
C ILE A 639 -17.58 0.14 -3.07
N VAL A 640 -18.34 0.93 -2.32
CA VAL A 640 -19.43 0.45 -1.47
C VAL A 640 -20.51 -0.21 -2.31
N ASP A 641 -20.90 0.43 -3.42
CA ASP A 641 -21.95 -0.10 -4.30
C ASP A 641 -21.53 -1.43 -4.97
N ARG A 642 -20.26 -1.60 -5.34
CA ARG A 642 -19.72 -2.84 -5.94
C ARG A 642 -19.52 -3.96 -4.91
N SER A 643 -19.17 -3.62 -3.66
CA SER A 643 -18.96 -4.59 -2.58
C SER A 643 -20.24 -4.98 -1.83
N TRP A 644 -21.36 -4.26 -2.03
CA TRP A 644 -22.58 -4.41 -1.21
C TRP A 644 -23.08 -5.86 -1.12
N ASP A 645 -23.14 -6.57 -2.25
CA ASP A 645 -23.63 -7.96 -2.30
C ASP A 645 -22.68 -8.94 -1.57
N ALA A 646 -21.38 -8.67 -1.57
CA ALA A 646 -20.39 -9.47 -0.87
C ALA A 646 -20.47 -9.23 0.66
N MET A 647 -20.58 -7.96 1.07
CA MET A 647 -20.70 -7.56 2.47
C MET A 647 -22.00 -8.06 3.12
N THR A 648 -23.13 -7.90 2.43
CA THR A 648 -24.44 -8.36 2.94
C THR A 648 -24.51 -9.88 3.07
N ARG A 649 -23.92 -10.61 2.11
CA ARG A 649 -23.78 -12.07 2.16
C ARG A 649 -22.95 -12.52 3.37
N TYR A 650 -21.84 -11.84 3.63
CA TYR A 650 -20.96 -12.10 4.78
C TYR A 650 -21.69 -11.91 6.11
N LEU A 651 -22.27 -10.73 6.37
CA LEU A 651 -23.01 -10.50 7.63
C LEU A 651 -24.23 -11.41 7.76
N GLY A 652 -24.94 -11.66 6.66
CA GLY A 652 -26.06 -12.60 6.64
C GLY A 652 -25.63 -14.03 7.00
N TRP A 653 -24.43 -14.44 6.56
CA TRP A 653 -23.84 -15.73 6.90
C TRP A 653 -23.48 -15.80 8.40
N ILE A 654 -22.77 -14.80 8.95
CA ILE A 654 -22.46 -14.77 10.40
C ILE A 654 -23.76 -14.90 11.22
N ARG A 655 -24.79 -14.12 10.87
CA ARG A 655 -26.08 -14.15 11.56
C ARG A 655 -26.74 -15.53 11.52
N ARG A 656 -26.73 -16.21 10.38
CA ARG A 656 -27.31 -17.56 10.25
C ARG A 656 -26.53 -18.59 11.07
N THR A 657 -25.21 -18.50 11.06
CA THR A 657 -24.33 -19.44 11.80
C THR A 657 -24.41 -19.22 13.32
N GLY A 658 -24.50 -17.96 13.77
CA GLY A 658 -24.58 -17.62 15.20
C GLY A 658 -25.99 -17.74 15.82
N GLY A 659 -27.04 -17.82 15.01
CA GLY A 659 -28.44 -17.83 15.48
C GLY A 659 -28.78 -16.63 16.37
N ASP A 660 -29.58 -16.86 17.41
CA ASP A 660 -30.01 -15.80 18.35
C ASP A 660 -28.94 -15.42 19.39
N SER A 661 -27.76 -16.06 19.37
CA SER A 661 -26.68 -15.79 20.34
C SER A 661 -25.97 -14.46 20.12
N HIS A 662 -26.14 -13.86 18.93
CA HIS A 662 -25.42 -12.67 18.46
C HIS A 662 -23.88 -12.81 18.56
N ALA A 663 -23.37 -14.04 18.56
CA ALA A 663 -21.94 -14.31 18.52
C ALA A 663 -21.39 -14.10 17.10
N GLY A 664 -20.16 -13.59 17.01
CA GLY A 664 -19.41 -13.56 15.75
C GLY A 664 -18.95 -14.96 15.32
N GLN A 665 -18.27 -15.03 14.17
CA GLN A 665 -17.79 -16.27 13.54
C GLN A 665 -16.60 -16.96 14.25
N GLY A 666 -16.03 -16.35 15.28
CA GLY A 666 -14.77 -16.76 15.93
C GLY A 666 -13.54 -16.06 15.33
N ALA A 667 -12.47 -15.91 16.13
CA ALA A 667 -11.25 -15.19 15.75
C ALA A 667 -9.99 -15.97 16.13
N LEU A 668 -9.54 -16.89 15.28
CA LEU A 668 -8.39 -17.77 15.49
C LEU A 668 -7.13 -17.03 15.96
N PHE A 669 -6.84 -15.90 15.30
CA PHE A 669 -5.66 -15.09 15.58
C PHE A 669 -5.87 -14.08 16.71
N ALA A 670 -7.12 -13.63 16.92
CA ALA A 670 -7.49 -12.59 17.88
C ALA A 670 -6.58 -11.35 17.80
N ASP A 671 -6.20 -10.76 18.94
CA ASP A 671 -5.24 -9.65 18.98
C ASP A 671 -3.80 -10.15 18.78
N TRP A 672 -3.46 -10.43 17.51
CA TRP A 672 -2.21 -11.09 17.14
C TRP A 672 -0.97 -10.36 17.65
N LEU A 673 -0.02 -11.11 18.21
CA LEU A 673 1.25 -10.62 18.75
C LEU A 673 1.11 -9.61 19.92
N ALA A 674 -0.01 -9.64 20.63
CA ALA A 674 -0.20 -8.84 21.84
C ALA A 674 0.66 -9.35 23.02
N PRO A 675 1.41 -8.46 23.70
CA PRO A 675 2.07 -8.79 24.97
C PRO A 675 1.09 -9.22 26.07
N GLN A 676 -0.13 -8.68 26.08
CA GLN A 676 -1.23 -9.09 26.96
C GLN A 676 -2.41 -9.57 26.08
N SER A 677 -2.79 -10.84 26.20
CA SER A 677 -3.78 -11.43 25.30
C SER A 677 -5.24 -11.12 25.65
N THR A 678 -6.06 -11.00 24.61
CA THR A 678 -7.53 -10.95 24.68
C THR A 678 -8.11 -12.22 24.05
N GLY A 679 -9.19 -12.75 24.61
CA GLY A 679 -9.82 -13.99 24.17
C GLY A 679 -10.44 -13.91 22.77
N THR A 680 -10.37 -15.03 22.05
CA THR A 680 -10.80 -15.15 20.64
C THR A 680 -12.27 -14.82 20.43
N GLN A 681 -13.17 -15.30 21.29
CA GLN A 681 -14.60 -15.02 21.15
C GLN A 681 -14.93 -13.54 21.43
N LEU A 682 -14.23 -12.89 22.36
CA LEU A 682 -14.44 -11.46 22.61
C LEU A 682 -14.10 -10.65 21.37
N ILE A 683 -12.91 -10.89 20.78
CA ILE A 683 -12.48 -10.23 19.54
C ILE A 683 -13.50 -10.48 18.41
N SER A 684 -13.96 -11.71 18.28
CA SER A 684 -15.01 -12.07 17.31
C SER A 684 -16.30 -11.25 17.49
N ASP A 685 -16.80 -11.14 18.73
CA ASP A 685 -18.07 -10.45 19.01
C ASP A 685 -17.93 -8.93 18.84
N VAL A 686 -16.80 -8.31 19.22
CA VAL A 686 -16.58 -6.87 18.97
C VAL A 686 -16.42 -6.58 17.48
N TYR A 687 -15.73 -7.42 16.71
CA TYR A 687 -15.59 -7.20 15.26
C TYR A 687 -16.93 -7.36 14.55
N TYR A 688 -17.77 -8.32 14.95
CA TYR A 688 -19.11 -8.45 14.41
C TYR A 688 -19.96 -7.20 14.68
N GLY A 689 -19.88 -6.65 15.90
CA GLY A 689 -20.49 -5.36 16.23
C GLY A 689 -19.92 -4.21 15.39
N TYR A 690 -18.61 -4.17 15.20
CA TYR A 690 -17.94 -3.11 14.45
C TYR A 690 -18.38 -3.09 12.98
N VAL A 691 -18.29 -4.21 12.26
CA VAL A 691 -18.71 -4.27 10.85
C VAL A 691 -20.22 -4.08 10.69
N THR A 692 -21.03 -4.50 11.66
CA THR A 692 -22.48 -4.21 11.66
C THR A 692 -22.73 -2.70 11.76
N ARG A 693 -22.01 -1.99 12.63
CA ARG A 693 -22.12 -0.53 12.74
C ARG A 693 -21.69 0.17 11.45
N LEU A 694 -20.61 -0.28 10.82
CA LEU A 694 -20.17 0.26 9.52
C LEU A 694 -21.21 0.00 8.43
N MET A 695 -21.81 -1.19 8.38
CA MET A 695 -22.88 -1.50 7.44
C MET A 695 -24.11 -0.63 7.65
N ALA A 696 -24.51 -0.32 8.90
CA ALA A 696 -25.58 0.62 9.18
C ALA A 696 -25.26 2.03 8.67
N GLN A 697 -24.03 2.51 8.91
CA GLN A 697 -23.57 3.82 8.46
C GLN A 697 -23.52 3.92 6.92
N MET A 698 -22.94 2.91 6.26
CA MET A 698 -22.94 2.82 4.79
C MET A 698 -24.35 2.75 4.24
N ALA A 699 -25.22 1.91 4.79
CA ALA A 699 -26.60 1.80 4.35
C ALA A 699 -27.30 3.16 4.40
N ARG A 700 -27.20 3.86 5.53
CA ARG A 700 -27.82 5.18 5.73
C ARG A 700 -27.31 6.20 4.72
N ALA A 701 -25.99 6.35 4.61
CA ALA A 701 -25.38 7.38 3.76
C ALA A 701 -25.44 7.04 2.26
N THR A 702 -25.81 5.80 1.90
CA THR A 702 -26.06 5.40 0.50
C THR A 702 -27.54 5.25 0.14
N GLY A 703 -28.46 5.63 1.04
CA GLY A 703 -29.91 5.63 0.78
C GLY A 703 -30.62 4.29 0.96
N ARG A 704 -29.95 3.30 1.58
CA ARG A 704 -30.48 1.95 1.88
C ARG A 704 -31.11 1.91 3.28
N GLY A 705 -32.15 2.72 3.49
CA GLY A 705 -32.69 3.02 4.82
C GLY A 705 -33.19 1.80 5.60
N ARG A 706 -33.88 0.85 4.93
CA ARG A 706 -34.39 -0.36 5.59
C ARG A 706 -33.26 -1.26 6.10
N GLU A 707 -32.21 -1.39 5.31
CA GLU A 707 -31.01 -2.13 5.69
C GLU A 707 -30.29 -1.43 6.85
N ALA A 708 -30.23 -0.10 6.85
CA ALA A 708 -29.66 0.66 7.96
C ALA A 708 -30.38 0.36 9.27
N ASP A 709 -31.72 0.45 9.29
CA ASP A 709 -32.53 0.13 10.47
C ASP A 709 -32.33 -1.32 10.94
N ALA A 710 -32.24 -2.27 10.00
CA ALA A 710 -32.00 -3.67 10.32
C ALA A 710 -30.61 -3.90 10.95
N TYR A 711 -29.59 -3.20 10.47
CA TYR A 711 -28.24 -3.25 11.05
C TYR A 711 -28.16 -2.52 12.40
N ASP A 712 -28.88 -1.42 12.60
CA ASP A 712 -28.98 -0.75 13.91
C ASP A 712 -29.62 -1.68 14.96
N VAL A 713 -30.69 -2.39 14.59
CA VAL A 713 -31.31 -3.41 15.46
C VAL A 713 -30.35 -4.55 15.77
N LEU A 714 -29.62 -5.04 14.77
CA LEU A 714 -28.63 -6.10 14.95
C LEU A 714 -27.49 -5.64 15.87
N PHE A 715 -26.95 -4.44 15.67
CA PHE A 715 -25.91 -3.85 16.51
C PHE A 715 -26.37 -3.73 17.97
N ALA A 716 -27.59 -3.25 18.21
CA ALA A 716 -28.17 -3.17 19.55
C ALA A 716 -28.31 -4.56 20.20
N GLY A 717 -28.67 -5.59 19.42
CA GLY A 717 -28.69 -6.99 19.87
C GLY A 717 -27.30 -7.49 20.27
N ILE A 718 -26.30 -7.26 19.42
CA ILE A 718 -24.89 -7.61 19.69
C ILE A 718 -24.40 -6.90 20.95
N LYS A 719 -24.63 -5.60 21.11
CA LYS A 719 -24.26 -4.84 22.31
C LYS A 719 -24.82 -5.48 23.59
N ARG A 720 -26.12 -5.79 23.62
CA ARG A 720 -26.75 -6.41 24.80
C ARG A 720 -26.15 -7.79 25.11
N ALA A 721 -25.98 -8.63 24.08
CA ALA A 721 -25.39 -9.96 24.24
C ALA A 721 -23.93 -9.89 24.70
N PHE A 722 -23.16 -8.95 24.15
CA PHE A 722 -21.77 -8.71 24.55
C PHE A 722 -21.69 -8.31 26.03
N MET A 723 -22.47 -7.30 26.43
CA MET A 723 -22.44 -6.80 27.80
C MET A 723 -22.83 -7.91 28.80
N ALA A 724 -23.82 -8.73 28.48
CA ALA A 724 -24.21 -9.86 29.33
C ALA A 724 -23.11 -10.92 29.51
N LYS A 725 -22.24 -11.10 28.51
CA LYS A 725 -21.12 -12.05 28.56
C LYS A 725 -19.89 -11.50 29.28
N TYR A 726 -19.54 -10.24 28.96
CA TYR A 726 -18.19 -9.72 29.21
C TYR A 726 -18.14 -8.58 30.22
N LEU A 727 -19.21 -7.83 30.45
CA LEU A 727 -19.19 -6.70 31.38
C LEU A 727 -19.75 -7.12 32.74
N VAL A 728 -18.88 -7.15 33.75
CA VAL A 728 -19.26 -7.51 35.13
C VAL A 728 -19.26 -6.26 36.00
N THR A 729 -20.36 -6.06 36.72
CA THR A 729 -20.51 -5.03 37.74
C THR A 729 -20.96 -5.67 39.05
N ASP A 730 -20.05 -5.83 40.01
CA ASP A 730 -20.30 -6.44 41.31
C ASP A 730 -19.62 -5.65 42.43
N GLY A 731 -20.27 -5.53 43.61
CA GLY A 731 -19.67 -4.89 44.79
C GLY A 731 -19.18 -3.44 44.62
N GLY A 732 -19.57 -2.74 43.55
CA GLY A 732 -19.04 -1.42 43.16
C GLY A 732 -17.83 -1.46 42.21
N GLY A 733 -17.29 -2.64 41.89
CA GLY A 733 -16.24 -2.87 40.91
C GLY A 733 -16.77 -3.02 39.48
N LEU A 734 -15.89 -2.78 38.51
CA LEU A 734 -16.13 -2.96 37.08
C LEU A 734 -15.03 -3.84 36.51
N THR A 735 -15.41 -4.88 35.77
CA THR A 735 -14.46 -5.76 35.07
C THR A 735 -14.96 -6.07 33.66
N VAL A 736 -14.06 -5.99 32.69
CA VAL A 736 -14.26 -6.55 31.35
C VAL A 736 -13.58 -7.91 31.31
N ARG A 737 -14.40 -8.98 31.33
CA ARG A 737 -13.90 -10.33 31.11
C ARG A 737 -13.29 -10.41 29.72
N SER A 738 -12.01 -10.71 29.63
CA SER A 738 -11.32 -10.74 28.34
C SER A 738 -11.47 -12.10 27.64
N SER A 739 -11.95 -13.13 28.34
CA SER A 739 -12.21 -14.45 27.75
C SER A 739 -13.36 -15.20 28.43
N LEU A 740 -13.97 -16.13 27.69
CA LEU A 740 -14.92 -17.15 28.19
C LEU A 740 -14.31 -18.56 28.18
N GLY A 741 -12.97 -18.68 28.13
CA GLY A 741 -12.23 -19.95 28.10
C GLY A 741 -11.48 -20.24 26.79
N GLY A 742 -11.55 -19.35 25.79
CA GLY A 742 -10.79 -19.44 24.54
C GLY A 742 -9.54 -18.55 24.54
N LYS A 743 -8.47 -18.97 23.86
CA LYS A 743 -7.22 -18.21 23.72
C LYS A 743 -6.69 -18.19 22.29
N PRO A 744 -5.91 -17.16 21.89
CA PRO A 744 -5.27 -17.12 20.59
C PRO A 744 -4.27 -18.27 20.39
N VAL A 745 -4.01 -18.64 19.13
CA VAL A 745 -3.09 -19.74 18.77
C VAL A 745 -1.67 -19.53 19.29
N ASN A 746 -1.17 -18.29 19.33
CA ASN A 746 0.22 -17.96 19.68
C ASN A 746 0.35 -16.88 20.77
N GLY A 747 -0.53 -16.90 21.79
CA GLY A 747 -0.50 -15.91 22.87
C GLY A 747 -0.58 -16.53 24.28
N PRO A 748 -0.20 -15.75 25.32
CA PRO A 748 -0.46 -16.14 26.70
C PRO A 748 -1.95 -16.34 26.97
N ASP A 749 -2.27 -16.90 28.14
CA ASP A 749 -3.67 -16.99 28.56
C ASP A 749 -4.27 -15.58 28.73
N PRO A 750 -5.51 -15.32 28.27
CA PRO A 750 -6.09 -13.99 28.34
C PRO A 750 -6.28 -13.51 29.78
N GLU A 751 -6.10 -12.20 29.98
CA GLU A 751 -6.29 -11.52 31.25
C GLU A 751 -7.45 -10.54 31.16
N ASP A 752 -8.34 -10.55 32.16
CA ASP A 752 -9.41 -9.56 32.28
C ASP A 752 -8.84 -8.14 32.31
N ASN A 753 -9.62 -7.18 31.80
CA ASN A 753 -9.18 -5.80 31.64
C ASN A 753 -7.90 -5.64 30.80
N SER A 754 -7.66 -6.54 29.84
CA SER A 754 -6.62 -6.35 28.82
C SER A 754 -6.83 -5.03 28.05
N GLN A 755 -5.74 -4.36 27.66
CA GLN A 755 -5.82 -3.08 26.94
C GLN A 755 -6.74 -3.17 25.73
N THR A 756 -6.58 -4.20 24.90
CA THR A 756 -7.39 -4.39 23.69
C THR A 756 -8.87 -4.59 24.00
N ALA A 757 -9.23 -5.36 25.03
CA ALA A 757 -10.63 -5.52 25.42
C ALA A 757 -11.26 -4.19 25.83
N LEU A 758 -10.60 -3.44 26.71
CA LEU A 758 -11.07 -2.13 27.18
C LEU A 758 -11.24 -1.13 26.03
N LEU A 759 -10.26 -1.10 25.11
CA LEU A 759 -10.27 -0.24 23.93
C LEU A 759 -11.47 -0.52 23.02
N TRP A 760 -11.77 -1.78 22.72
CA TRP A 760 -12.90 -2.13 21.87
C TRP A 760 -14.26 -1.86 22.53
N VAL A 761 -14.38 -2.10 23.84
CA VAL A 761 -15.59 -1.77 24.61
C VAL A 761 -15.86 -0.26 24.57
N LEU A 762 -14.82 0.56 24.76
CA LEU A 762 -14.90 2.02 24.65
C LEU A 762 -15.26 2.45 23.21
N LYS A 763 -14.53 1.96 22.20
CA LYS A 763 -14.74 2.31 20.77
C LYS A 763 -16.16 2.04 20.28
N LEU A 764 -16.78 0.95 20.75
CA LEU A 764 -18.12 0.54 20.33
C LEU A 764 -19.23 1.06 21.24
N GLY A 765 -18.89 1.65 22.39
CA GLY A 765 -19.89 2.12 23.35
C GLY A 765 -20.63 0.96 24.02
N PHE A 766 -19.93 -0.14 24.34
CA PHE A 766 -20.51 -1.35 24.95
C PHE A 766 -20.62 -1.21 26.48
N TYR A 767 -21.28 -0.13 26.91
CA TYR A 767 -21.64 0.22 28.28
C TYR A 767 -22.97 1.00 28.27
N ASP A 768 -23.66 1.08 29.40
CA ASP A 768 -24.98 1.73 29.50
C ASP A 768 -24.96 3.04 30.28
N THR A 769 -23.92 3.28 31.09
CA THR A 769 -23.87 4.46 31.96
C THR A 769 -22.54 5.20 31.83
N GLU A 770 -22.57 6.52 32.09
CA GLU A 770 -21.36 7.34 32.14
C GLU A 770 -20.41 6.88 33.28
N ALA A 771 -20.96 6.32 34.36
CA ALA A 771 -20.16 5.74 35.44
C ALA A 771 -19.34 4.53 34.95
N GLN A 772 -19.94 3.63 34.18
CA GLN A 772 -19.23 2.51 33.55
C GLN A 772 -18.17 3.03 32.56
N ARG A 773 -18.51 4.01 31.71
CA ARG A 773 -17.55 4.62 30.78
C ARG A 773 -16.31 5.14 31.51
N ARG A 774 -16.50 5.99 32.54
CA ARG A 774 -15.37 6.51 33.33
C ARG A 774 -14.58 5.40 34.03
N GLY A 775 -15.26 4.36 34.51
CA GLY A 775 -14.60 3.18 35.09
C GLY A 775 -13.71 2.45 34.08
N LEU A 776 -14.19 2.25 32.84
CA LEU A 776 -13.39 1.64 31.77
C LEU A 776 -12.16 2.48 31.42
N VAL A 777 -12.31 3.81 31.35
CA VAL A 777 -11.19 4.74 31.11
C VAL A 777 -10.16 4.65 32.24
N ALA A 778 -10.61 4.56 33.49
CA ALA A 778 -9.72 4.39 34.65
C ALA A 778 -8.96 3.05 34.59
N LEU A 779 -9.66 1.94 34.34
CA LEU A 779 -9.02 0.62 34.18
C LEU A 779 -7.96 0.61 33.06
N LEU A 780 -8.27 1.27 31.94
CA LEU A 780 -7.33 1.37 30.81
C LEU A 780 -6.11 2.21 31.19
N ALA A 781 -6.32 3.34 31.86
CA ALA A 781 -5.25 4.20 32.33
C ALA A 781 -4.34 3.51 33.36
N ASP A 782 -4.91 2.76 34.29
CA ASP A 782 -4.17 2.01 35.30
C ASP A 782 -3.34 0.88 34.65
N ASN A 783 -3.90 0.15 33.67
CA ASN A 783 -3.19 -0.88 32.92
C ASN A 783 -2.03 -0.29 32.09
N ILE A 784 -2.24 0.84 31.41
CA ILE A 784 -1.20 1.55 30.66
C ILE A 784 -0.12 2.06 31.62
N GLY A 785 -0.54 2.73 32.70
CA GLY A 785 0.31 3.28 33.74
C GLY A 785 1.22 2.20 34.32
N ASN A 786 0.65 1.04 34.68
CA ASN A 786 1.36 -0.13 35.18
C ASN A 786 2.33 0.22 36.32
N ASP A 787 1.91 1.11 37.21
CA ASP A 787 2.73 1.60 38.31
C ASP A 787 2.91 0.53 39.41
N ALA A 788 3.70 0.87 40.43
CA ALA A 788 3.93 -0.04 41.55
C ALA A 788 2.64 -0.50 42.25
N ALA A 789 1.61 0.35 42.31
CA ALA A 789 0.32 0.02 42.93
C ALA A 789 -0.48 -0.96 42.05
N TYR A 790 -0.54 -0.72 40.74
CA TYR A 790 -1.15 -1.63 39.78
C TYR A 790 -0.48 -3.00 39.82
N LYS A 791 0.86 -3.05 39.82
CA LYS A 791 1.63 -4.30 39.89
C LYS A 791 1.39 -5.05 41.20
N ALA A 792 1.33 -4.34 42.32
CA ALA A 792 1.03 -4.95 43.62
C ALA A 792 -0.41 -5.48 43.70
N ALA A 793 -1.36 -4.81 43.04
CA ALA A 793 -2.76 -5.26 42.96
C ALA A 793 -2.96 -6.43 41.97
N HIS A 794 -2.09 -6.56 40.96
CA HIS A 794 -2.18 -7.57 39.90
C HIS A 794 -0.88 -8.40 39.77
N PRO A 795 -0.40 -9.07 40.83
CA PRO A 795 0.90 -9.77 40.80
C PRO A 795 0.97 -10.92 39.79
N GLY A 796 -0.18 -11.44 39.34
CA GLY A 796 -0.28 -12.47 38.32
C GLY A 796 -0.41 -11.94 36.88
N SER A 797 -0.44 -10.63 36.66
CA SER A 797 -0.56 -10.06 35.32
C SER A 797 0.76 -10.12 34.55
N THR A 798 0.69 -10.44 33.26
CA THR A 798 1.81 -10.32 32.30
C THR A 798 2.36 -8.90 32.20
N ARG A 799 1.62 -7.88 32.67
CA ARG A 799 2.07 -6.48 32.72
C ARG A 799 3.21 -6.25 33.73
N VAL A 800 3.31 -7.06 34.80
CA VAL A 800 4.26 -6.83 35.91
C VAL A 800 5.71 -6.72 35.45
N GLN A 801 6.09 -7.49 34.41
CA GLN A 801 7.44 -7.53 33.86
C GLN A 801 7.80 -6.31 32.99
N TYR A 802 6.82 -5.53 32.53
CA TYR A 802 7.04 -4.39 31.65
C TYR A 802 7.16 -3.08 32.43
N ALA A 803 7.78 -2.07 31.82
CA ALA A 803 7.88 -0.75 32.39
C ALA A 803 6.50 -0.06 32.50
N GLU A 804 6.46 1.07 33.19
CA GLU A 804 5.30 1.96 33.22
C GLU A 804 5.07 2.58 31.84
N ASN A 805 3.83 2.93 31.51
CA ASN A 805 3.45 3.60 30.26
C ASN A 805 3.94 2.85 29.00
N THR A 806 3.77 1.53 28.96
CA THR A 806 4.05 0.72 27.76
C THR A 806 2.76 0.21 27.12
N LEU A 807 2.87 -0.16 25.85
CA LEU A 807 1.82 -0.84 25.11
C LEU A 807 1.59 -2.24 25.70
N ALA A 808 0.41 -2.82 25.48
CA ALA A 808 0.17 -4.24 25.69
C ALA A 808 -0.76 -4.84 24.63
N VAL A 809 -0.89 -4.14 23.50
CA VAL A 809 -1.78 -4.47 22.38
C VAL A 809 -1.05 -5.21 21.27
N GLY A 810 -1.79 -6.02 20.52
CA GLY A 810 -1.40 -6.63 19.27
C GLY A 810 -1.96 -5.87 18.06
N PHE A 811 -2.16 -6.58 16.96
CA PHE A 811 -2.59 -5.99 15.69
C PHE A 811 -3.97 -5.34 15.77
N LEU A 812 -4.91 -5.93 16.49
CA LEU A 812 -6.29 -5.46 16.51
C LEU A 812 -6.54 -4.40 17.60
N GLY A 813 -5.57 -4.18 18.50
CA GLY A 813 -5.61 -3.08 19.47
C GLY A 813 -4.83 -1.83 19.02
N VAL A 814 -3.81 -1.96 18.17
CA VAL A 814 -2.86 -0.86 17.91
C VAL A 814 -3.49 0.37 17.23
N ASN A 815 -4.37 0.19 16.25
CA ASN A 815 -5.05 1.33 15.59
C ASN A 815 -6.19 1.91 16.42
N VAL A 816 -6.68 1.19 17.43
CA VAL A 816 -7.77 1.69 18.29
C VAL A 816 -7.21 2.46 19.48
N LEU A 817 -6.01 2.12 19.93
CA LEU A 817 -5.37 2.64 21.13
C LEU A 817 -5.32 4.17 21.22
N ALA A 818 -4.50 4.83 20.38
CA ALA A 818 -4.31 6.28 20.48
C ALA A 818 -5.57 7.09 20.12
N PRO A 819 -6.38 6.70 19.11
CA PRO A 819 -7.67 7.34 18.85
C PRO A 819 -8.63 7.29 20.04
N VAL A 820 -8.84 6.11 20.65
CA VAL A 820 -9.75 5.99 21.80
C VAL A 820 -9.24 6.76 23.01
N LEU A 821 -7.93 6.70 23.31
CA LEU A 821 -7.38 7.51 24.39
C LEU A 821 -7.64 9.01 24.18
N THR A 822 -7.51 9.49 22.94
CA THR A 822 -7.75 10.91 22.62
C THR A 822 -9.24 11.26 22.72
N ASP A 823 -10.12 10.44 22.17
CA ASP A 823 -11.58 10.65 22.23
C ASP A 823 -12.11 10.59 23.67
N GLU A 824 -11.44 9.85 24.56
CA GLU A 824 -11.73 9.76 25.99
C GLU A 824 -11.00 10.81 26.85
N GLY A 825 -10.36 11.81 26.23
CA GLY A 825 -9.71 12.93 26.92
C GLY A 825 -8.35 12.58 27.57
N ARG A 826 -7.76 11.46 27.19
CA ARG A 826 -6.46 10.94 27.67
C ARG A 826 -5.36 11.04 26.61
N THR A 827 -5.32 12.16 25.88
CA THR A 827 -4.25 12.49 24.93
C THR A 827 -2.87 12.47 25.60
N ASP A 828 -2.80 12.76 26.91
CA ASP A 828 -1.58 12.63 27.71
C ASP A 828 -0.99 11.22 27.65
N LEU A 829 -1.84 10.18 27.78
CA LEU A 829 -1.40 8.79 27.68
C LEU A 829 -1.03 8.41 26.26
N ALA A 830 -1.76 8.90 25.25
CA ALA A 830 -1.42 8.65 23.85
C ALA A 830 0.01 9.14 23.53
N TYR A 831 0.36 10.36 23.92
CA TYR A 831 1.73 10.88 23.75
C TYR A 831 2.76 10.13 24.60
N ARG A 832 2.46 9.78 25.85
CA ARG A 832 3.38 8.96 26.67
C ARG A 832 3.71 7.62 26.00
N LEU A 833 2.73 6.97 25.38
CA LEU A 833 2.93 5.71 24.65
C LEU A 833 3.76 5.90 23.38
N VAL A 834 3.56 7.00 22.64
CA VAL A 834 4.40 7.34 21.47
C VAL A 834 5.83 7.68 21.89
N HIS A 835 6.02 8.34 23.03
CA HIS A 835 7.33 8.73 23.55
C HIS A 835 8.06 7.63 24.32
N GLN A 836 7.37 6.56 24.69
CA GLN A 836 7.96 5.42 25.39
C GLN A 836 8.99 4.74 24.49
N ASN A 837 10.12 4.36 25.09
CA ASN A 837 11.18 3.61 24.41
C ASN A 837 11.57 2.30 25.11
N ALA A 838 10.96 1.95 26.24
CA ALA A 838 11.05 0.62 26.81
C ALA A 838 10.19 -0.39 26.03
N MET A 839 10.60 -1.66 25.99
CA MET A 839 9.81 -2.74 25.42
C MET A 839 8.53 -2.98 26.25
N PRO A 840 7.33 -3.08 25.64
CA PRO A 840 6.99 -2.83 24.23
C PRO A 840 6.63 -1.37 23.93
N SER A 841 7.27 -0.81 22.89
CA SER A 841 6.95 0.52 22.35
C SER A 841 7.45 0.65 20.91
N TRP A 842 6.97 1.67 20.19
CA TRP A 842 7.49 1.98 18.85
C TRP A 842 8.93 2.48 18.88
N LEU A 843 9.27 3.36 19.84
CA LEU A 843 10.63 3.93 19.90
C LEU A 843 11.66 2.92 20.38
N TYR A 844 11.26 1.83 21.05
CA TYR A 844 12.16 0.70 21.31
C TYR A 844 12.76 0.14 20.01
N SER A 845 11.96 -0.05 18.96
CA SER A 845 12.48 -0.53 17.67
C SER A 845 13.35 0.54 16.98
N VAL A 846 12.96 1.82 17.10
CA VAL A 846 13.75 2.95 16.57
C VAL A 846 15.14 3.00 17.22
N ASP A 847 15.20 2.87 18.54
CA ASP A 847 16.46 2.85 19.31
C ASP A 847 17.35 1.67 18.94
N ASN A 848 16.75 0.54 18.51
CA ASN A 848 17.46 -0.63 18.00
C ASN A 848 17.69 -0.58 16.48
N GLY A 849 17.64 0.60 15.86
CA GLY A 849 18.09 0.84 14.49
C GLY A 849 17.08 0.48 13.38
N ALA A 850 15.80 0.33 13.73
CA ALA A 850 14.75 0.06 12.75
C ALA A 850 14.66 1.17 11.68
N THR A 851 14.56 0.76 10.42
CA THR A 851 14.31 1.65 9.27
C THR A 851 12.95 1.40 8.59
N THR A 852 12.19 0.46 9.16
CA THR A 852 10.85 0.00 8.80
C THR A 852 10.15 -0.41 10.08
N VAL A 853 8.83 -0.54 10.07
CA VAL A 853 8.09 -1.12 11.21
C VAL A 853 8.31 -2.63 11.22
N TRP A 854 8.48 -3.21 12.40
CA TRP A 854 8.71 -4.65 12.58
C TRP A 854 7.40 -5.41 12.87
N GLU A 855 7.39 -6.71 12.62
CA GLU A 855 6.22 -7.58 12.84
C GLU A 855 5.91 -7.77 14.32
N ARG A 856 6.95 -7.88 15.17
CA ARG A 856 6.82 -7.99 16.62
C ARG A 856 7.40 -6.78 17.32
N TRP A 857 6.83 -6.43 18.47
CA TRP A 857 7.40 -5.44 19.38
C TRP A 857 8.85 -5.80 19.80
N ASN A 858 9.17 -7.08 19.92
CA ASN A 858 10.50 -7.63 20.25
C ASN A 858 11.17 -8.35 19.06
N SER A 859 11.06 -7.81 17.85
CA SER A 859 11.69 -8.48 16.70
C SER A 859 13.22 -8.57 16.84
N TYR A 860 13.84 -7.55 17.43
CA TYR A 860 15.26 -7.54 17.79
C TYR A 860 15.53 -6.55 18.93
N SER A 861 16.55 -6.81 19.74
CA SER A 861 17.26 -5.76 20.46
C SER A 861 18.73 -6.11 20.68
N GLU A 862 19.58 -5.11 20.91
CA GLU A 862 20.98 -5.34 21.26
C GLU A 862 21.12 -6.14 22.57
N GLN A 863 20.14 -5.98 23.48
CA GLN A 863 20.12 -6.62 24.79
C GLN A 863 19.71 -8.10 24.70
N ASP A 864 18.57 -8.38 24.05
CA ASP A 864 17.90 -9.69 24.09
C ASP A 864 18.14 -10.52 22.82
N GLY A 865 18.62 -9.90 21.76
CA GLY A 865 18.88 -10.52 20.47
C GLY A 865 17.66 -10.65 19.57
N PHE A 866 17.70 -11.61 18.64
CA PHE A 866 16.64 -11.82 17.67
C PHE A 866 15.43 -12.54 18.27
N GLY A 867 14.23 -12.03 17.95
CA GLY A 867 12.98 -12.69 18.27
C GLY A 867 12.77 -14.03 17.54
N PRO A 868 11.66 -14.74 17.83
CA PRO A 868 11.43 -16.12 17.35
C PRO A 868 11.42 -16.27 15.83
N VAL A 869 12.40 -17.00 15.30
CA VAL A 869 12.75 -17.09 13.86
C VAL A 869 11.60 -17.57 12.97
N GLU A 870 10.70 -18.41 13.49
CA GLU A 870 9.58 -18.97 12.73
C GLU A 870 8.61 -17.90 12.20
N MET A 871 8.61 -16.71 12.81
CA MET A 871 7.80 -15.56 12.39
C MET A 871 8.41 -14.28 12.98
N ASN A 872 9.41 -13.70 12.30
CA ASN A 872 10.10 -12.49 12.76
C ASN A 872 10.54 -11.57 11.60
N SER A 873 9.58 -10.86 11.00
CA SER A 873 9.84 -9.87 9.94
C SER A 873 10.29 -8.53 10.50
N PHE A 874 11.29 -7.91 9.84
CA PHE A 874 11.70 -6.52 10.11
C PHE A 874 11.03 -5.51 9.18
N ASN A 875 10.04 -5.92 8.39
CA ASN A 875 9.30 -5.05 7.48
C ASN A 875 7.83 -5.47 7.40
N HIS A 876 7.02 -4.90 8.28
CA HIS A 876 5.61 -5.17 8.44
C HIS A 876 4.90 -3.85 8.77
N TYR A 877 3.89 -3.44 8.01
CA TYR A 877 3.32 -2.10 8.20
C TYR A 877 2.30 -1.99 9.34
N SER A 878 1.84 -3.11 9.90
CA SER A 878 0.70 -3.20 10.81
C SER A 878 0.78 -2.25 12.01
N TYR A 879 1.88 -2.27 12.79
CA TYR A 879 2.06 -1.33 13.91
C TYR A 879 2.32 0.13 13.48
N GLY A 880 2.54 0.38 12.19
CA GLY A 880 2.61 1.71 11.60
C GLY A 880 1.26 2.42 11.54
N ALA A 881 0.15 1.74 11.87
CA ALA A 881 -1.19 2.32 11.92
C ALA A 881 -1.30 3.50 12.89
N ILE A 882 -0.39 3.64 13.86
CA ILE A 882 -0.28 4.83 14.74
C ILE A 882 -0.20 6.15 13.95
N MET A 883 0.32 6.12 12.73
CA MET A 883 0.46 7.31 11.91
C MET A 883 -0.90 7.90 11.48
N GLU A 884 -2.00 7.12 11.47
CA GLU A 884 -3.34 7.69 11.27
C GLU A 884 -3.71 8.66 12.40
N TRP A 885 -3.34 8.35 13.64
CA TRP A 885 -3.55 9.24 14.79
C TRP A 885 -2.64 10.47 14.69
N MET A 886 -1.44 10.32 14.13
CA MET A 886 -0.55 11.46 13.87
C MET A 886 -1.18 12.44 12.86
N TYR A 887 -1.91 11.95 11.86
CA TYR A 887 -2.68 12.83 10.98
C TYR A 887 -3.93 13.38 11.67
N GLU A 888 -4.78 12.52 12.22
CA GLU A 888 -6.14 12.88 12.65
C GLU A 888 -6.22 13.66 13.96
N SER A 889 -5.24 13.48 14.84
CA SER A 889 -5.24 14.04 16.20
C SER A 889 -4.03 14.90 16.47
N MET A 890 -2.81 14.40 16.22
CA MET A 890 -1.58 15.19 16.44
C MET A 890 -1.54 16.40 15.50
N ALA A 891 -1.55 16.19 14.18
CA ALA A 891 -1.69 17.28 13.22
C ALA A 891 -3.12 17.83 13.22
N GLY A 892 -4.12 16.96 13.38
CA GLY A 892 -5.53 17.36 13.51
C GLY A 892 -6.32 17.36 12.20
N ILE A 893 -5.89 16.67 11.15
CA ILE A 893 -6.62 16.51 9.88
C ILE A 893 -7.50 15.27 9.99
N ALA A 894 -8.74 15.41 10.45
CA ALA A 894 -9.63 14.28 10.65
C ALA A 894 -10.83 14.30 9.69
N ARG A 895 -11.14 13.15 9.11
CA ARG A 895 -12.34 12.97 8.27
C ARG A 895 -13.63 13.18 9.07
N ASP A 896 -14.68 13.59 8.37
CA ASP A 896 -16.05 13.53 8.87
C ASP A 896 -16.77 12.31 8.26
N PRO A 897 -17.14 11.29 9.07
CA PRO A 897 -17.85 10.11 8.61
C PRO A 897 -19.14 10.38 7.83
N ASP A 898 -19.82 11.49 8.13
CA ASP A 898 -21.07 11.88 7.46
C ASP A 898 -20.83 12.61 6.13
N HIS A 899 -19.58 13.03 5.86
CA HIS A 899 -19.17 13.75 4.65
C HIS A 899 -17.89 13.17 4.01
N PRO A 900 -17.97 11.95 3.43
CA PRO A 900 -16.84 11.25 2.84
C PRO A 900 -16.02 12.08 1.83
N GLY A 901 -14.71 11.78 1.75
CA GLY A 901 -13.77 12.42 0.84
C GLY A 901 -13.31 13.80 1.29
N PHE A 902 -13.49 14.14 2.57
CA PHE A 902 -13.19 15.46 3.14
C PHE A 902 -14.07 16.57 2.55
N ARG A 903 -15.33 16.27 2.21
CA ARG A 903 -16.26 17.32 1.75
C ARG A 903 -16.56 18.32 2.87
N HIS A 904 -16.76 17.79 4.06
CA HIS A 904 -16.55 18.47 5.32
C HIS A 904 -15.55 17.62 6.12
N PHE A 905 -14.76 18.25 6.99
CA PHE A 905 -13.77 17.57 7.82
C PHE A 905 -13.51 18.34 9.10
N PHE A 906 -12.76 17.74 10.03
CA PHE A 906 -12.35 18.38 11.26
C PHE A 906 -10.90 18.82 11.19
N LEU A 907 -10.65 20.04 11.66
CA LEU A 907 -9.34 20.55 12.02
C LEU A 907 -9.25 20.54 13.55
N ARG A 908 -8.63 19.52 14.14
CA ARG A 908 -8.65 19.27 15.60
C ARG A 908 -7.26 18.94 16.14
N PRO A 909 -6.30 19.89 16.11
CA PRO A 909 -4.97 19.64 16.64
C PRO A 909 -5.02 19.35 18.14
N HIS A 910 -4.33 18.30 18.57
CA HIS A 910 -4.10 17.96 19.98
C HIS A 910 -2.61 18.13 20.29
N PRO A 911 -2.17 19.31 20.75
CA PRO A 911 -0.79 19.54 21.16
C PRO A 911 -0.34 18.56 22.25
N ASP A 912 0.94 18.23 22.23
CA ASP A 912 1.54 17.33 23.22
C ASP A 912 1.57 17.97 24.62
N PRO A 913 0.79 17.45 25.58
CA PRO A 913 0.76 18.01 26.93
C PRO A 913 2.03 17.69 27.73
N THR A 914 2.88 16.78 27.27
CA THR A 914 4.18 16.47 27.91
C THR A 914 5.24 17.51 27.56
N GLY A 915 5.03 18.32 26.51
CA GLY A 915 5.94 19.37 26.07
C GLY A 915 7.17 18.87 25.31
N ARG A 916 7.24 17.58 24.96
CA ARG A 916 8.35 17.00 24.19
C ARG A 916 8.26 17.37 22.72
N ILE A 917 7.05 17.37 22.15
CA ILE A 917 6.76 17.86 20.80
C ILE A 917 6.13 19.25 20.91
N THR A 918 6.80 20.27 20.42
CA THR A 918 6.28 21.64 20.45
C THR A 918 5.88 22.15 19.07
N ARG A 919 6.19 21.41 18.01
CA ARG A 919 5.85 21.77 16.63
C ARG A 919 5.44 20.55 15.82
N VAL A 920 4.34 20.69 15.09
CA VAL A 920 3.87 19.70 14.11
C VAL A 920 3.48 20.41 12.81
N ALA A 921 3.87 19.84 11.68
CA ALA A 921 3.42 20.24 10.36
C ALA A 921 2.74 19.05 9.69
N GLY A 922 1.46 19.18 9.34
CA GLY A 922 0.69 18.18 8.61
C GLY A 922 0.04 18.73 7.35
N SER A 923 0.03 17.93 6.28
CA SER A 923 -0.74 18.18 5.06
C SER A 923 -1.31 16.90 4.46
N HIS A 924 -2.44 17.02 3.75
CA HIS A 924 -3.05 15.93 2.99
C HIS A 924 -3.76 16.47 1.74
N LEU A 925 -3.37 15.98 0.56
CA LEU A 925 -4.00 16.28 -0.71
C LEU A 925 -5.27 15.43 -0.87
N SER A 926 -6.40 15.99 -0.49
CA SER A 926 -7.71 15.35 -0.63
C SER A 926 -8.19 15.35 -2.10
N PRO A 927 -9.33 14.70 -2.39
CA PRO A 927 -10.00 14.82 -3.69
C PRO A 927 -10.34 16.28 -4.08
N TYR A 928 -10.44 17.20 -3.11
CA TYR A 928 -10.82 18.59 -3.34
C TYR A 928 -9.62 19.56 -3.37
N GLY A 929 -8.49 19.19 -2.77
CA GLY A 929 -7.27 20.01 -2.70
C GLY A 929 -6.47 19.76 -1.43
N GLU A 930 -5.39 20.53 -1.26
CA GLU A 930 -4.51 20.38 -0.11
C GLU A 930 -5.16 20.92 1.18
N ILE A 931 -5.29 20.04 2.17
CA ILE A 931 -5.63 20.37 3.56
C ILE A 931 -4.32 20.56 4.30
N VAL A 932 -4.18 21.66 5.04
CA VAL A 932 -3.03 21.92 5.91
C VAL A 932 -3.51 22.06 7.34
N SER A 933 -2.78 21.46 8.28
CA SER A 933 -2.94 21.64 9.71
C SER A 933 -1.56 21.59 10.37
N ALA A 934 -1.04 22.75 10.74
CA ALA A 934 0.30 22.88 11.33
C ALA A 934 0.24 23.76 12.56
N TRP A 935 0.89 23.36 13.64
CA TRP A 935 0.95 24.14 14.87
C TRP A 935 2.34 24.24 15.48
N THR A 936 2.53 25.27 16.29
CA THR A 936 3.68 25.43 17.17
C THR A 936 3.23 26.04 18.49
N VAL A 937 3.65 25.47 19.62
CA VAL A 937 3.38 26.03 20.95
C VAL A 937 4.61 26.82 21.40
N ARG A 938 4.44 28.13 21.68
CA ARG A 938 5.46 29.03 22.23
C ARG A 938 4.82 29.93 23.28
N ASP A 939 5.46 30.12 24.42
CA ASP A 939 4.98 31.01 25.51
C ASP A 939 3.50 30.79 25.86
N ARG A 940 3.09 29.52 26.01
CA ARG A 940 1.69 29.09 26.23
C ARG A 940 0.71 29.61 25.18
N THR A 941 1.17 29.88 23.98
CA THR A 941 0.36 30.28 22.82
C THR A 941 0.53 29.26 21.71
N LEU A 942 -0.59 28.74 21.23
CA LEU A 942 -0.65 27.87 20.07
C LEU A 942 -0.72 28.75 18.80
N HIS A 943 0.33 28.73 18.01
CA HIS A 943 0.35 29.28 16.65
C HIS A 943 -0.12 28.19 15.70
N TYR A 944 -1.18 28.46 14.94
CA TYR A 944 -1.84 27.46 14.10
C TYR A 944 -2.05 27.97 12.68
N ARG A 945 -1.66 27.17 11.70
CA ARG A 945 -1.81 27.44 10.27
C ARG A 945 -2.68 26.36 9.65
N ALA A 946 -3.72 26.78 8.92
CA ALA A 946 -4.65 25.87 8.27
C ALA A 946 -4.96 26.28 6.83
N ALA A 947 -5.23 25.27 5.98
CA ALA A 947 -5.84 25.43 4.67
C ALA A 947 -7.04 24.50 4.53
N VAL A 948 -8.15 25.08 4.06
CA VAL A 948 -9.38 24.38 3.71
C VAL A 948 -9.57 24.52 2.19
N PRO A 949 -9.52 23.44 1.40
CA PRO A 949 -9.68 23.48 -0.05
C PRO A 949 -10.96 24.15 -0.51
N ALA A 950 -10.98 24.68 -1.74
CA ALA A 950 -12.22 25.18 -2.33
C ALA A 950 -13.27 24.06 -2.43
N ASN A 951 -14.55 24.45 -2.38
CA ASN A 951 -15.69 23.53 -2.41
C ASN A 951 -15.86 22.62 -1.18
N THR A 952 -15.01 22.78 -0.15
CA THR A 952 -15.12 22.08 1.14
C THR A 952 -15.33 23.06 2.30
N THR A 953 -15.65 22.53 3.47
CA THR A 953 -15.70 23.24 4.75
C THR A 953 -14.98 22.44 5.82
N ALA A 954 -14.62 23.09 6.93
CA ALA A 954 -14.04 22.40 8.08
C ALA A 954 -14.68 22.86 9.39
N THR A 955 -14.73 21.98 10.38
CA THR A 955 -14.97 22.37 11.77
C THR A 955 -13.62 22.40 12.50
N LEU A 956 -13.18 23.60 12.88
CA LEU A 956 -12.01 23.82 13.72
C LEU A 956 -12.38 23.58 15.19
N ARG A 957 -11.66 22.70 15.87
CA ARG A 957 -11.69 22.49 17.32
C ARG A 957 -10.30 22.78 17.85
N ILE A 958 -10.13 23.90 18.53
CA ILE A 958 -8.81 24.39 18.95
C ILE A 958 -8.78 24.64 20.46
N PRO A 959 -7.79 24.10 21.20
CA PRO A 959 -7.63 24.39 22.62
C PRO A 959 -7.40 25.89 22.83
N ALA A 960 -8.12 26.50 23.78
CA ALA A 960 -8.02 27.92 24.10
C ALA A 960 -8.56 28.25 25.49
N THR A 961 -8.10 29.34 26.10
CA THR A 961 -8.65 29.84 27.38
C THR A 961 -10.07 30.41 27.28
N GLY A 962 -10.54 30.70 26.06
CA GLY A 962 -11.88 31.19 25.79
C GLY A 962 -12.11 31.49 24.31
N PRO A 963 -13.34 31.83 23.90
CA PRO A 963 -13.69 32.04 22.49
C PRO A 963 -13.00 33.26 21.84
N ASP A 964 -12.70 34.31 22.61
CA ASP A 964 -11.99 35.50 22.13
C ASP A 964 -10.45 35.38 22.20
N ALA A 965 -9.95 34.24 22.70
CA ALA A 965 -8.53 33.94 22.77
C ALA A 965 -7.98 33.37 21.45
N VAL A 966 -8.86 32.89 20.56
CA VAL A 966 -8.50 32.44 19.20
C VAL A 966 -8.60 33.63 18.25
N ARG A 967 -7.51 33.99 17.59
CA ARG A 967 -7.39 35.21 16.78
C ARG A 967 -6.72 34.98 15.44
N GLU A 968 -7.21 35.67 14.41
CA GLU A 968 -6.50 35.88 13.13
C GLU A 968 -5.88 37.29 13.18
N GLY A 969 -4.56 37.37 13.38
CA GLY A 969 -3.89 38.63 13.72
C GLY A 969 -4.42 39.22 15.02
N ARG A 970 -5.03 40.42 14.96
CA ARG A 970 -5.63 41.08 16.12
C ARG A 970 -7.13 40.80 16.29
N THR A 971 -7.75 40.14 15.32
CA THR A 971 -9.21 39.97 15.24
C THR A 971 -9.62 38.64 15.88
N PRO A 972 -10.55 38.62 16.86
CA PRO A 972 -11.15 37.38 17.34
C PRO A 972 -11.73 36.57 16.17
N LEU A 973 -11.47 35.27 16.13
CA LEU A 973 -11.84 34.42 14.99
C LEU A 973 -13.36 34.41 14.76
N SER A 974 -14.16 34.56 15.81
CA SER A 974 -15.62 34.71 15.75
C SER A 974 -16.11 35.95 14.97
N ARG A 975 -15.24 36.92 14.73
CA ARG A 975 -15.53 38.16 13.98
C ARG A 975 -14.93 38.19 12.58
N VAL A 976 -14.22 37.13 12.19
CA VAL A 976 -13.65 36.97 10.86
C VAL A 976 -14.76 36.63 9.87
N SER A 977 -14.78 37.32 8.73
CA SER A 977 -15.85 37.14 7.73
C SER A 977 -15.96 35.68 7.26
N GLY A 978 -17.20 35.18 7.25
CA GLY A 978 -17.53 33.81 6.84
C GLY A 978 -17.29 32.72 7.89
N VAL A 979 -16.65 33.04 9.03
CA VAL A 979 -16.44 32.08 10.13
C VAL A 979 -17.62 32.10 11.08
N GLU A 980 -18.13 30.93 11.44
CA GLU A 980 -19.23 30.76 12.41
C GLU A 980 -18.69 30.18 13.73
N PHE A 981 -18.95 30.83 14.86
CA PHE A 981 -18.64 30.27 16.17
C PHE A 981 -19.67 29.20 16.55
N ALA A 982 -19.20 27.98 16.83
CA ALA A 982 -20.03 26.81 17.09
C ALA A 982 -20.08 26.40 18.57
N GLY A 983 -19.36 27.11 19.45
CA GLY A 983 -19.40 26.91 20.90
C GLY A 983 -18.04 26.76 21.57
N PHE A 984 -18.02 26.86 22.90
CA PHE A 984 -16.86 26.63 23.74
C PHE A 984 -17.22 25.65 24.85
N ALA A 985 -16.49 24.54 24.93
CA ALA A 985 -16.68 23.50 25.94
C ALA A 985 -15.33 22.83 26.22
N ASP A 986 -15.09 22.41 27.46
CA ASP A 986 -13.92 21.63 27.87
C ASP A 986 -12.57 22.25 27.42
N GLY A 987 -12.44 23.57 27.54
CA GLY A 987 -11.22 24.30 27.14
C GLY A 987 -10.98 24.35 25.63
N THR A 988 -11.97 24.01 24.81
CA THR A 988 -11.87 23.94 23.35
C THR A 988 -12.88 24.88 22.69
N ALA A 989 -12.39 25.76 21.83
CA ALA A 989 -13.21 26.64 21.01
C ALA A 989 -13.52 25.98 19.65
N ASN A 990 -14.78 26.04 19.23
CA ASN A 990 -15.27 25.41 18.00
C ASN A 990 -15.71 26.47 16.98
N TYR A 991 -15.26 26.34 15.74
CA TYR A 991 -15.63 27.23 14.63
C TYR A 991 -15.90 26.43 13.37
N ARG A 992 -16.88 26.86 12.57
CA ARG A 992 -17.01 26.38 11.18
C ARG A 992 -16.23 27.32 10.28
N LEU A 993 -15.27 26.75 9.57
CA LEU A 993 -14.42 27.44 8.61
C LEU A 993 -14.94 27.18 7.18
N PRO A 994 -15.16 28.24 6.38
CA PRO A 994 -15.25 28.08 4.94
C PRO A 994 -13.90 27.66 4.33
N SER A 995 -13.88 27.38 3.02
CA SER A 995 -12.63 27.24 2.27
C SER A 995 -11.75 28.47 2.40
N GLY A 996 -10.43 28.30 2.44
CA GLY A 996 -9.48 29.40 2.58
C GLY A 996 -8.25 29.03 3.40
N ARG A 997 -7.36 30.00 3.56
CA ARG A 997 -6.13 29.90 4.38
C ARG A 997 -6.30 30.72 5.64
N TYR A 998 -5.79 30.20 6.76
CA TYR A 998 -5.93 30.77 8.10
C TYR A 998 -4.58 30.75 8.83
N GLU A 999 -4.25 31.87 9.47
CA GLU A 999 -3.13 31.98 10.40
C GLU A 999 -3.67 32.47 11.75
N LEU A 1000 -3.65 31.58 12.74
CA LEU A 1000 -4.34 31.74 14.00
C LEU A 1000 -3.36 31.70 15.18
N THR A 1001 -3.71 32.41 16.25
CA THR A 1001 -3.09 32.26 17.56
C THR A 1001 -4.17 31.92 18.58
N ALA A 1002 -3.90 30.98 19.49
CA ALA A 1002 -4.79 30.63 20.59
C ALA A 1002 -4.02 30.58 21.91
N ALA A 1003 -4.35 31.46 22.85
CA ALA A 1003 -3.75 31.42 24.19
C ALA A 1003 -4.21 30.15 24.94
N GLN A 1004 -3.25 29.40 25.48
CA GLN A 1004 -3.46 28.19 26.28
C GLN A 1004 -3.53 28.53 27.77
N GLY A 1005 -4.29 27.74 28.53
CA GLY A 1005 -4.46 27.87 29.98
C GLY A 1005 -3.24 27.47 30.80
#